data_AF-A0A9P6UWZ4-F1
#
_entry.id   AF-A0A9P6UWZ4-F1
#
_cell.length_a   1.000
_cell.length_b   1.000
_cell.length_c   1.000
_cell.angle_alpha   90.00
_cell.angle_beta   90.00
_cell.angle_gamma   90.00
#
_symmetry.space_group_name_H-M   'P 1'
#
loop_
_entity.id
_entity.type
_entity.pdbx_description
1 polymer ?
#
loop_
_entity_poly.entity_id
_entity_poly.type
_entity_poly.pdbx_seq_one_letter_code
_entity_poly.pdbx_strand_id
1 'polypeptide(L)'
;MVKAQSAQLELKDGVGERTADSLPSSYEAALVELEALIKQMEEGDLSLETSLNAYRRGVSLMIYCRRQLEKVEQQVRVLDGEILKPLETGNSPLALDTYLPTITQQPSRLHQAMRYALLGHGKRIRPLLCHAAGSVTGAPSATLDVAATALEMMHAYSLVHDDLPAMDNDDLRHGKPAVHIAYGEATALLVGDALQAQAFITLTQNSLAGSLPAVLVCELATASGSLGMVGGQMIDLQSVGGSLSLTALETMHRMKTGALLVAAVRMGAACGQQTGAVKQALDHYAAAVGLAFQVVDDILDVSANSATLGKTAGKDSQNGKPTYVSVLGLDASQRLVSQLHQQAQVALAPLGEQAGWLARLADLMPILMLERLLNTINEPSELRRLKPSQLERLADELRAFILDSVSRTGGHLSSNLGTVELTIALHYVFNTPDDRIVWDVGHQAYPHKILTGRREAMSTLRQLGGLSGFPCRRESAYDTFGTAHSSTSISAALGMARASQLKGEERFAIAVIGDGAMTAGMAFEAMNNAGIYDDVPLIVILNDNEMSISPPVGALNRYLARLISGRFYATAKKGIEQLLSGAPPVLEFLRRMEGHAKGMVAPATLFEEFGFNYIGPIDGHDLDSLIPTLLNLKELKGPQFLHVITKKGQGYSLAEADPVLYHGPGKFNPTEGIKSAAAARKTYTQVFGEWLCDIAEQDQRVVGITPAMREGSGLIEFEQRFPKRYYDVGIAEQHAVTFAGGLAVEGLKPVVAIYSTFLQRAYDQLIHDIALQNLPVLFAIDRAGLVGADGATHAGTYDIAFLRCLPNMTVMAASDENECRQMLYTALQQPGPSAVRYPRGVGPGVTVEKQMSALPLGKGEMRRTSSQPAGQRIAILAFGAMVAPSLAAANILDASVANMRFIKPLDDALVQQLAQSHDALVTVEEGCVMGGAGSACIESLLAAGIQRPILQLGLPDDFIAQGDPARLLANCGLDSAGIVQAIRQRFSTHTTQNLGASTPELVI
;
A
#
# COMPACT_ATOMS: atom_id res chain seq x y z
N MET A 1 -58.75 0.55 -22.27
CA MET A 1 -60.14 0.07 -22.43
C MET A 1 -60.10 -1.46 -22.48
N VAL A 2 -60.55 -2.12 -21.40
CA VAL A 2 -61.71 -3.06 -21.34
C VAL A 2 -61.39 -4.47 -21.88
N LYS A 3 -61.11 -5.42 -20.96
CA LYS A 3 -61.88 -6.65 -20.59
C LYS A 3 -62.02 -7.70 -21.72
N ALA A 4 -61.45 -8.90 -21.63
CA ALA A 4 -61.78 -10.05 -20.77
C ALA A 4 -62.89 -10.96 -21.35
N GLN A 5 -62.69 -12.29 -21.14
CA GLN A 5 -63.65 -13.43 -21.24
C GLN A 5 -63.90 -14.01 -22.65
N SER A 6 -63.95 -15.33 -22.92
CA SER A 6 -63.87 -16.56 -22.11
C SER A 6 -63.82 -17.81 -23.01
N ALA A 7 -63.08 -18.83 -22.52
CA ALA A 7 -63.40 -20.28 -22.48
C ALA A 7 -63.63 -21.12 -23.76
N GLN A 8 -62.90 -22.25 -23.85
CA GLN A 8 -63.48 -23.59 -23.62
C GLN A 8 -62.39 -24.68 -23.50
N LEU A 9 -62.47 -25.43 -22.39
CA LEU A 9 -61.82 -26.71 -22.19
C LEU A 9 -62.41 -27.76 -23.13
N GLU A 10 -61.55 -28.53 -23.80
CA GLU A 10 -61.82 -29.92 -24.15
C GLU A 10 -60.79 -30.81 -23.43
N LEU A 11 -61.17 -31.27 -22.23
CA LEU A 11 -60.57 -32.46 -21.62
C LEU A 11 -61.21 -33.67 -22.28
N LYS A 12 -60.46 -34.36 -23.15
CA LYS A 12 -60.73 -35.74 -23.52
C LYS A 12 -59.64 -36.63 -22.94
N ASP A 13 -60.05 -37.37 -21.93
CA ASP A 13 -59.70 -38.75 -21.59
C ASP A 13 -58.37 -39.30 -22.14
N GLY A 14 -57.42 -39.52 -21.22
CA GLY A 14 -56.23 -40.29 -21.53
C GLY A 14 -55.04 -40.14 -20.57
N VAL A 15 -55.23 -39.71 -19.32
CA VAL A 15 -54.16 -39.84 -18.32
C VAL A 15 -54.31 -41.23 -17.69
N GLY A 16 -53.73 -42.23 -18.34
CA GLY A 16 -53.48 -43.51 -17.70
C GLY A 16 -52.72 -43.29 -16.39
N GLU A 17 -53.07 -44.07 -15.36
CA GLU A 17 -52.45 -44.06 -14.04
C GLU A 17 -50.93 -44.10 -14.16
N ARG A 18 -50.31 -42.91 -14.10
CA ARG A 18 -48.88 -42.77 -13.99
C ARG A 18 -48.54 -42.96 -12.52
N THR A 19 -48.09 -44.17 -12.20
CA THR A 19 -47.59 -44.52 -10.86
C THR A 19 -46.47 -43.55 -10.43
N ALA A 20 -46.27 -43.43 -9.12
CA ALA A 20 -45.28 -42.55 -8.49
C ALA A 20 -43.86 -42.68 -9.08
N ASP A 21 -43.56 -43.79 -9.76
CA ASP A 21 -42.25 -44.12 -10.34
C ASP A 21 -42.06 -43.71 -11.81
N SER A 22 -43.07 -43.13 -12.48
CA SER A 22 -42.92 -42.70 -13.88
C SER A 22 -42.17 -41.37 -14.01
N LEU A 23 -41.05 -41.36 -14.73
CA LEU A 23 -40.22 -40.17 -14.94
C LEU A 23 -40.86 -39.20 -15.96
N PRO A 24 -40.81 -37.87 -15.74
CA PRO A 24 -41.25 -36.87 -16.70
C PRO A 24 -40.44 -36.90 -18.01
N SER A 25 -41.08 -36.51 -19.12
CA SER A 25 -40.44 -36.49 -20.45
C SER A 25 -39.49 -35.31 -20.68
N SER A 26 -39.64 -34.20 -19.95
CA SER A 26 -38.72 -33.06 -19.97
C SER A 26 -38.78 -32.25 -18.67
N TYR A 27 -37.86 -31.30 -18.49
CA TYR A 27 -37.84 -30.37 -17.35
C TYR A 27 -39.07 -29.44 -17.36
N GLU A 28 -39.44 -28.90 -18.52
CA GLU A 28 -40.62 -28.06 -18.70
C GLU A 28 -41.91 -28.84 -18.41
N ALA A 29 -41.98 -30.10 -18.85
CA ALA A 29 -43.12 -30.98 -18.55
C ALA A 29 -43.23 -31.27 -17.04
N ALA A 30 -42.10 -31.42 -16.34
CA ALA A 30 -42.07 -31.62 -14.89
C ALA A 30 -42.49 -30.36 -14.12
N LEU A 31 -42.10 -29.16 -14.58
CA LEU A 31 -42.55 -27.89 -14.01
C LEU A 31 -44.04 -27.66 -14.18
N VAL A 32 -44.59 -27.92 -15.37
CA VAL A 32 -46.04 -27.80 -15.64
C VAL A 32 -46.84 -28.77 -14.77
N GLU A 33 -46.36 -30.01 -14.58
CA GLU A 33 -47.00 -30.99 -13.70
C GLU A 33 -46.91 -30.57 -12.22
N LEU A 34 -45.77 -30.00 -11.79
CA LEU A 34 -45.57 -29.50 -10.43
C LEU A 34 -46.46 -28.28 -10.12
N GLU A 35 -46.57 -27.32 -11.05
CA GLU A 35 -47.45 -26.16 -10.93
C GLU A 35 -48.93 -26.56 -10.86
N ALA A 36 -49.35 -27.56 -11.66
CA ALA A 36 -50.71 -28.08 -11.61
C ALA A 36 -51.03 -28.75 -10.26
N LEU A 37 -50.08 -29.51 -9.69
CA LEU A 37 -50.22 -30.14 -8.38
C LEU A 37 -50.28 -29.11 -7.25
N ILE A 38 -49.43 -28.08 -7.29
CA ILE A 38 -49.44 -26.99 -6.30
C ILE A 38 -50.79 -26.26 -6.34
N LYS A 39 -51.27 -25.91 -7.54
CA LYS A 39 -52.56 -25.24 -7.71
C LYS A 39 -53.72 -26.10 -7.20
N GLN A 40 -53.70 -27.40 -7.46
CA GLN A 40 -54.71 -28.34 -6.97
C GLN A 40 -54.67 -28.49 -5.44
N MET A 41 -53.49 -28.39 -4.82
CA MET A 41 -53.33 -28.39 -3.35
C MET A 41 -53.76 -27.06 -2.71
N GLU A 42 -53.58 -25.93 -3.40
CA GLU A 42 -54.00 -24.60 -2.95
C GLU A 42 -55.52 -24.37 -3.03
N GLU A 43 -56.22 -25.05 -3.95
CA GLU A 43 -57.69 -24.96 -4.12
C GLU A 43 -58.48 -25.67 -3.00
N GLY A 44 -57.82 -26.45 -2.11
CA GLY A 44 -58.31 -26.76 -0.76
C GLY A 44 -59.32 -27.91 -0.59
N ASP A 45 -59.74 -28.60 -1.65
CA ASP A 45 -60.82 -29.62 -1.61
C ASP A 45 -60.33 -31.08 -1.83
N LEU A 46 -59.12 -31.41 -1.36
CA LEU A 46 -58.51 -32.74 -1.54
C LEU A 46 -58.67 -33.62 -0.29
N SER A 47 -59.01 -34.90 -0.50
CA SER A 47 -58.96 -35.90 0.57
C SER A 47 -57.53 -36.09 1.06
N LEU A 48 -57.34 -36.46 2.34
CA LEU A 48 -56.01 -36.66 2.95
C LEU A 48 -55.13 -37.62 2.14
N GLU A 49 -55.72 -38.68 1.59
CA GLU A 49 -55.01 -39.67 0.76
C GLU A 49 -54.56 -39.06 -0.58
N THR A 50 -55.42 -38.26 -1.21
CA THR A 50 -55.09 -37.54 -2.45
C THR A 50 -54.00 -36.48 -2.21
N SER A 51 -54.06 -35.77 -1.08
CA SER A 51 -53.05 -34.78 -0.68
C SER A 51 -51.69 -35.41 -0.41
N LEU A 52 -51.65 -36.57 0.23
CA LEU A 52 -50.40 -37.32 0.46
C LEU A 52 -49.78 -37.83 -0.85
N ASN A 53 -50.59 -38.30 -1.78
CA ASN A 53 -50.11 -38.74 -3.09
C ASN A 53 -49.64 -37.56 -3.96
N ALA A 54 -50.37 -36.44 -3.96
CA ALA A 54 -49.96 -35.20 -4.62
C ALA A 54 -48.64 -34.67 -4.04
N TYR A 55 -48.48 -34.69 -2.72
CA TYR A 55 -47.25 -34.28 -2.05
C TYR A 55 -46.06 -35.18 -2.42
N ARG A 56 -46.23 -36.52 -2.39
CA ARG A 56 -45.17 -37.46 -2.79
C ARG A 56 -44.77 -37.28 -4.25
N ARG A 57 -45.76 -37.07 -5.14
CA ARG A 57 -45.49 -36.81 -6.56
C ARG A 57 -44.79 -35.47 -6.76
N GLY A 58 -45.24 -34.42 -6.09
CA GLY A 58 -44.60 -33.11 -6.07
C GLY A 58 -43.14 -33.18 -5.63
N VAL A 59 -42.84 -33.92 -4.56
CA VAL A 59 -41.46 -34.17 -4.10
C VAL A 59 -40.65 -34.90 -5.17
N SER A 60 -41.21 -35.92 -5.83
CA SER A 60 -40.51 -36.65 -6.90
C SER A 60 -40.19 -35.77 -8.12
N LEU A 61 -41.12 -34.90 -8.51
CA LEU A 61 -40.95 -33.94 -9.60
C LEU A 61 -39.94 -32.87 -9.23
N MET A 62 -39.96 -32.39 -7.99
CA MET A 62 -39.00 -31.41 -7.49
C MET A 62 -37.58 -31.99 -7.43
N ILE A 63 -37.41 -33.26 -7.04
CA ILE A 63 -36.13 -33.98 -7.10
C ILE A 63 -35.68 -34.15 -8.55
N TYR A 64 -36.59 -34.47 -9.48
CA TYR A 64 -36.28 -34.56 -10.90
C TYR A 64 -35.84 -33.20 -11.47
N CYS A 65 -36.60 -32.13 -11.25
CA CYS A 65 -36.28 -30.76 -11.65
C CYS A 65 -34.93 -30.32 -11.06
N ARG A 66 -34.67 -30.60 -9.78
CA ARG A 66 -33.39 -30.31 -9.14
C ARG A 66 -32.23 -31.08 -9.77
N ARG A 67 -32.40 -32.37 -10.10
CA ARG A 67 -31.38 -33.16 -10.80
C ARG A 67 -31.12 -32.68 -12.22
N GLN A 68 -32.16 -32.21 -12.93
CA GLN A 68 -31.98 -31.60 -14.26
C GLN A 68 -31.33 -30.22 -14.15
N LEU A 69 -31.68 -29.42 -13.13
CA LEU A 69 -31.01 -28.16 -12.84
C LEU A 69 -29.55 -28.37 -12.45
N GLU A 70 -29.24 -29.38 -11.65
CA GLU A 70 -27.86 -29.77 -11.29
C GLU A 70 -27.08 -30.25 -12.52
N LYS A 71 -27.74 -30.93 -13.48
CA LYS A 71 -27.12 -31.30 -14.78
C LYS A 71 -26.89 -30.08 -15.68
N VAL A 72 -27.82 -29.13 -15.71
CA VAL A 72 -27.68 -27.87 -16.45
C VAL A 72 -26.65 -26.96 -15.77
N GLU A 73 -26.62 -26.87 -14.44
CA GLU A 73 -25.56 -26.23 -13.67
C GLU A 73 -24.22 -26.92 -13.88
N GLN A 74 -24.16 -28.25 -14.08
CA GLN A 74 -22.93 -28.93 -14.47
C GLN A 74 -22.50 -28.58 -15.89
N GLN A 75 -23.44 -28.39 -16.83
CA GLN A 75 -23.14 -27.90 -18.19
C GLN A 75 -22.76 -26.41 -18.22
N VAL A 76 -23.31 -25.59 -17.32
CA VAL A 76 -23.01 -24.16 -17.14
C VAL A 76 -21.75 -23.94 -16.30
N ARG A 77 -21.38 -24.86 -15.40
CA ARG A 77 -20.10 -24.84 -14.65
C ARG A 77 -18.87 -25.08 -15.52
N VAL A 78 -19.05 -25.46 -16.79
CA VAL A 78 -17.99 -25.50 -17.81
C VAL A 78 -17.77 -24.11 -18.46
N LEU A 79 -18.66 -23.14 -18.21
CA LEU A 79 -18.64 -21.81 -18.84
C LEU A 79 -18.98 -20.71 -17.81
N ASP A 80 -18.00 -20.29 -17.02
CA ASP A 80 -18.00 -18.96 -16.39
C ASP A 80 -16.62 -18.32 -16.59
N GLY A 81 -16.61 -17.03 -16.92
CA GLY A 81 -15.55 -16.29 -17.65
C GLY A 81 -14.09 -16.63 -17.32
N GLU A 82 -13.35 -16.98 -18.38
CA GLU A 82 -11.88 -16.92 -18.54
C GLU A 82 -10.97 -17.38 -17.38
N ILE A 83 -11.47 -18.18 -16.43
CA ILE A 83 -10.69 -18.76 -15.33
C ILE A 83 -10.99 -20.25 -15.19
N LEU A 84 -9.96 -21.09 -15.35
CA LEU A 84 -10.02 -22.51 -15.00
C LEU A 84 -10.04 -22.68 -13.48
N LYS A 85 -11.18 -23.12 -12.91
CA LYS A 85 -11.27 -23.57 -11.51
C LYS A 85 -10.60 -24.96 -11.34
N PRO A 86 -10.03 -25.28 -10.16
CA PRO A 86 -9.71 -26.66 -9.81
C PRO A 86 -10.99 -27.51 -9.86
N LEU A 87 -10.90 -28.69 -10.47
CA LEU A 87 -11.99 -29.68 -10.44
C LEU A 87 -12.24 -30.11 -8.99
N GLU A 88 -13.31 -29.61 -8.37
CA GLU A 88 -13.73 -30.03 -7.03
C GLU A 88 -14.01 -31.54 -7.01
N THR A 89 -13.45 -32.22 -6.01
CA THR A 89 -13.42 -33.68 -5.86
C THR A 89 -14.78 -34.31 -5.54
N GLY A 90 -15.84 -33.50 -5.41
CA GLY A 90 -17.21 -33.98 -5.19
C GLY A 90 -17.94 -34.42 -6.47
N ASN A 91 -17.52 -33.97 -7.65
CA ASN A 91 -18.15 -34.28 -8.95
C ASN A 91 -17.13 -34.15 -10.11
N SER A 92 -16.03 -34.88 -10.03
CA SER A 92 -15.03 -34.95 -11.11
C SER A 92 -15.57 -35.76 -12.30
N PRO A 93 -15.50 -35.28 -13.56
CA PRO A 93 -15.77 -36.08 -14.76
C PRO A 93 -14.81 -37.26 -14.90
N LEU A 94 -13.61 -37.15 -14.32
CA LEU A 94 -12.66 -38.24 -14.19
C LEU A 94 -13.06 -39.09 -12.98
N ALA A 95 -13.51 -40.31 -13.23
CA ALA A 95 -13.82 -41.31 -12.21
C ALA A 95 -12.56 -41.85 -11.50
N LEU A 96 -11.60 -40.97 -11.13
CA LEU A 96 -10.31 -41.30 -10.53
C LEU A 96 -10.48 -42.22 -9.31
N ASP A 97 -11.53 -41.96 -8.53
CA ASP A 97 -11.91 -42.75 -7.36
C ASP A 97 -12.19 -44.22 -7.70
N THR A 98 -12.80 -44.45 -8.85
CA THR A 98 -13.29 -45.75 -9.31
C THR A 98 -12.16 -46.63 -9.87
N TYR A 99 -11.03 -46.02 -10.24
CA TYR A 99 -9.85 -46.71 -10.75
C TYR A 99 -8.76 -46.96 -9.69
N LEU A 100 -9.01 -46.57 -8.43
CA LEU A 100 -8.12 -46.84 -7.31
C LEU A 100 -8.66 -47.97 -6.42
N PRO A 101 -7.79 -48.78 -5.80
CA PRO A 101 -8.20 -49.70 -4.75
C PRO A 101 -8.91 -48.97 -3.60
N THR A 102 -9.93 -49.61 -3.03
CA THR A 102 -10.68 -49.09 -1.89
C THR A 102 -9.84 -49.10 -0.61
N ILE A 103 -10.12 -48.16 0.30
CA ILE A 103 -9.42 -48.09 1.60
C ILE A 103 -9.61 -49.33 2.48
N THR A 104 -10.61 -50.17 2.16
CA THR A 104 -10.91 -51.44 2.84
C THR A 104 -10.11 -52.63 2.31
N GLN A 105 -9.48 -52.53 1.15
CA GLN A 105 -8.61 -53.59 0.59
C GLN A 105 -7.21 -53.52 1.19
N GLN A 106 -6.58 -54.67 1.45
CA GLN A 106 -5.20 -54.75 1.93
C GLN A 106 -4.21 -54.61 0.76
N PRO A 107 -3.09 -53.86 0.91
CA PRO A 107 -2.66 -53.12 2.11
C PRO A 107 -3.30 -51.72 2.22
N SER A 108 -4.08 -51.52 3.29
CA SER A 108 -4.94 -50.31 3.46
C SER A 108 -4.15 -48.99 3.54
N ARG A 109 -2.99 -48.99 4.21
CA ARG A 109 -2.13 -47.79 4.35
C ARG A 109 -1.62 -47.28 2.99
N LEU A 110 -1.24 -48.18 2.09
CA LEU A 110 -0.78 -47.82 0.75
C LEU A 110 -1.93 -47.22 -0.06
N HIS A 111 -3.11 -47.85 -0.03
CA HIS A 111 -4.28 -47.35 -0.76
C HIS A 111 -4.75 -45.99 -0.24
N GLN A 112 -4.69 -45.74 1.07
CA GLN A 112 -4.97 -44.42 1.64
C GLN A 112 -4.00 -43.36 1.13
N ALA A 113 -2.69 -43.67 1.08
CA ALA A 113 -1.67 -42.74 0.61
C ALA A 113 -1.74 -42.50 -0.91
N MET A 114 -2.05 -43.51 -1.72
CA MET A 114 -2.32 -43.36 -3.17
C MET A 114 -3.50 -42.42 -3.42
N ARG A 115 -4.58 -42.59 -2.65
CA ARG A 115 -5.77 -41.73 -2.74
C ARG A 115 -5.48 -40.32 -2.26
N TYR A 116 -4.69 -40.16 -1.20
CA TYR A 116 -4.23 -38.86 -0.70
C TYR A 116 -3.43 -38.10 -1.77
N ALA A 117 -2.55 -38.79 -2.49
CA ALA A 117 -1.75 -38.21 -3.57
C ALA A 117 -2.60 -37.82 -4.79
N LEU A 118 -3.45 -38.74 -5.27
CA LEU A 118 -4.19 -38.56 -6.53
C LEU A 118 -5.45 -37.70 -6.39
N LEU A 119 -6.18 -37.83 -5.28
CA LEU A 119 -7.45 -37.11 -5.06
C LEU A 119 -7.25 -35.71 -4.44
N GLY A 120 -6.01 -35.23 -4.36
CA GLY A 120 -5.69 -33.87 -3.93
C GLY A 120 -6.22 -32.78 -4.88
N HIS A 121 -6.17 -31.52 -4.43
CA HIS A 121 -6.53 -30.38 -5.27
C HIS A 121 -5.36 -30.07 -6.21
N GLY A 122 -5.62 -30.09 -7.52
CA GLY A 122 -4.65 -29.76 -8.56
C GLY A 122 -5.33 -29.13 -9.78
N LYS A 123 -4.56 -28.45 -10.64
CA LYS A 123 -5.09 -27.74 -11.81
C LYS A 123 -5.55 -28.69 -12.94
N ARG A 124 -5.16 -29.97 -12.91
CA ARG A 124 -5.54 -31.05 -13.85
C ARG A 124 -5.41 -30.70 -15.34
N ILE A 125 -4.36 -29.96 -15.67
CA ILE A 125 -4.11 -29.44 -17.02
C ILE A 125 -3.89 -30.57 -18.03
N ARG A 126 -3.23 -31.66 -17.63
CA ARG A 126 -2.93 -32.82 -18.51
C ARG A 126 -4.20 -33.56 -18.95
N PRO A 127 -5.13 -33.93 -18.05
CA PRO A 127 -6.45 -34.40 -18.43
C PRO A 127 -7.20 -33.46 -19.38
N LEU A 128 -7.20 -32.16 -19.10
CA LEU A 128 -7.88 -31.15 -19.94
C LEU A 128 -7.29 -31.09 -21.36
N LEU A 129 -5.97 -31.11 -21.50
CA LEU A 129 -5.28 -31.17 -22.79
C LEU A 129 -5.60 -32.45 -23.56
N CYS A 130 -5.69 -33.59 -22.85
CA CYS A 130 -6.08 -34.87 -23.44
C CYS A 130 -7.50 -34.82 -24.02
N HIS A 131 -8.46 -34.30 -23.24
CA HIS A 131 -9.83 -34.13 -23.70
C HIS A 131 -9.96 -33.11 -24.83
N ALA A 132 -9.28 -31.96 -24.73
CA ALA A 132 -9.31 -30.93 -25.76
C ALA A 132 -8.74 -31.48 -27.08
N ALA A 133 -7.60 -32.18 -27.04
CA ALA A 133 -7.03 -32.82 -28.22
C ALA A 133 -7.93 -33.93 -28.78
N GLY A 134 -8.53 -34.75 -27.91
CA GLY A 134 -9.52 -35.75 -28.28
C GLY A 134 -10.76 -35.16 -28.97
N SER A 135 -11.23 -34.00 -28.51
CA SER A 135 -12.40 -33.34 -29.09
C SER A 135 -12.15 -32.85 -30.52
N VAL A 136 -10.94 -32.37 -30.83
CA VAL A 136 -10.53 -32.01 -32.21
C VAL A 136 -10.61 -33.21 -33.15
N THR A 137 -10.40 -34.41 -32.60
CA THR A 137 -10.30 -35.65 -33.37
C THR A 137 -11.59 -36.48 -33.37
N GLY A 138 -12.64 -36.02 -32.68
CA GLY A 138 -13.92 -36.73 -32.55
C GLY A 138 -13.86 -37.97 -31.66
N ALA A 139 -12.88 -38.06 -30.76
CA ALA A 139 -12.70 -39.21 -29.89
C ALA A 139 -13.87 -39.38 -28.89
N PRO A 140 -14.35 -40.62 -28.63
CA PRO A 140 -15.39 -40.85 -27.63
C PRO A 140 -14.96 -40.44 -26.21
N SER A 141 -15.84 -39.77 -25.46
CA SER A 141 -15.54 -39.30 -24.09
C SER A 141 -15.05 -40.42 -23.18
N ALA A 142 -15.69 -41.60 -23.20
CA ALA A 142 -15.31 -42.73 -22.36
C ALA A 142 -13.88 -43.23 -22.62
N THR A 143 -13.40 -43.13 -23.87
CA THR A 143 -12.02 -43.46 -24.23
C THR A 143 -11.05 -42.41 -23.69
N LEU A 144 -11.43 -41.12 -23.77
CA LEU A 144 -10.64 -40.00 -23.26
C LEU A 144 -10.55 -40.02 -21.73
N ASP A 145 -11.64 -40.37 -21.03
CA ASP A 145 -11.66 -40.46 -19.57
C ASP A 145 -10.63 -41.49 -19.06
N VAL A 146 -10.51 -42.63 -19.74
CA VAL A 146 -9.51 -43.66 -19.43
C VAL A 146 -8.08 -43.16 -19.66
N ALA A 147 -7.83 -42.51 -20.81
CA ALA A 147 -6.52 -41.95 -21.14
C ALA A 147 -6.10 -40.83 -20.17
N ALA A 148 -7.02 -39.91 -19.89
CA ALA A 148 -6.83 -38.78 -18.99
C ALA A 148 -6.64 -39.23 -17.53
N THR A 149 -7.33 -40.27 -17.08
CA THR A 149 -7.15 -40.87 -15.75
C THR A 149 -5.75 -41.48 -15.61
N ALA A 150 -5.29 -42.23 -16.60
CA ALA A 150 -3.94 -42.80 -16.59
C ALA A 150 -2.84 -41.72 -16.58
N LEU A 151 -3.05 -40.62 -17.33
CA LEU A 151 -2.15 -39.45 -17.33
C LEU A 151 -2.08 -38.77 -15.95
N GLU A 152 -3.21 -38.59 -15.27
CA GLU A 152 -3.24 -37.97 -13.94
C GLU A 152 -2.58 -38.89 -12.89
N MET A 153 -2.77 -40.20 -12.97
CA MET A 153 -2.05 -41.16 -12.13
C MET A 153 -0.53 -41.09 -12.33
N MET A 154 -0.09 -41.00 -13.59
CA MET A 154 1.33 -40.85 -13.92
C MET A 154 1.89 -39.50 -13.43
N HIS A 155 1.10 -38.43 -13.49
CA HIS A 155 1.51 -37.13 -12.96
C HIS A 155 1.56 -37.12 -11.43
N ALA A 156 0.58 -37.72 -10.76
CA ALA A 156 0.59 -37.84 -9.31
C ALA A 156 1.79 -38.66 -8.83
N TYR A 157 2.11 -39.75 -9.53
CA TYR A 157 3.35 -40.50 -9.33
C TYR A 157 4.58 -39.59 -9.38
N SER A 158 4.71 -38.79 -10.46
CA SER A 158 5.89 -37.96 -10.65
C SER A 158 6.08 -36.96 -9.51
N LEU A 159 5.00 -36.32 -9.06
CA LEU A 159 5.04 -35.36 -7.95
C LEU A 159 5.42 -36.02 -6.63
N VAL A 160 4.88 -37.20 -6.33
CA VAL A 160 5.20 -37.93 -5.08
C VAL A 160 6.69 -38.26 -5.00
N HIS A 161 7.31 -38.61 -6.13
CA HIS A 161 8.75 -38.89 -6.18
C HIS A 161 9.60 -37.62 -6.21
N ASP A 162 9.17 -36.57 -6.91
CA ASP A 162 9.86 -35.27 -6.94
C ASP A 162 9.96 -34.65 -5.53
N ASP A 163 8.91 -34.82 -4.71
CA ASP A 163 8.85 -34.29 -3.34
C ASP A 163 9.83 -34.96 -2.37
N LEU A 164 10.38 -36.15 -2.70
CA LEU A 164 11.20 -36.93 -1.76
C LEU A 164 12.48 -36.17 -1.35
N PRO A 165 13.03 -36.46 -0.15
CA PRO A 165 14.28 -35.84 0.31
C PRO A 165 15.49 -36.04 -0.62
N ALA A 166 15.50 -37.12 -1.40
CA ALA A 166 16.55 -37.40 -2.38
C ALA A 166 16.41 -36.61 -3.70
N MET A 167 15.31 -35.85 -3.85
CA MET A 167 14.96 -35.02 -5.01
C MET A 167 14.81 -33.56 -4.55
N ASP A 168 13.60 -33.00 -4.56
CA ASP A 168 13.38 -31.59 -4.20
C ASP A 168 13.25 -31.37 -2.70
N ASN A 169 12.96 -32.41 -1.90
CA ASN A 169 12.78 -32.30 -0.45
C ASN A 169 11.74 -31.22 -0.07
N ASP A 170 10.52 -31.35 -0.59
CA ASP A 170 9.43 -30.39 -0.41
C ASP A 170 8.50 -30.81 0.74
N ASP A 171 8.37 -29.96 1.78
CA ASP A 171 7.52 -30.27 2.94
C ASP A 171 6.01 -30.17 2.61
N LEU A 172 5.65 -29.34 1.63
CA LEU A 172 4.27 -29.00 1.28
C LEU A 172 4.02 -29.14 -0.22
N ARG A 173 2.84 -29.66 -0.57
CA ARG A 173 2.33 -29.75 -1.94
C ARG A 173 0.86 -29.34 -1.96
N HIS A 174 0.54 -28.30 -2.74
CA HIS A 174 -0.82 -27.73 -2.83
C HIS A 174 -1.41 -27.35 -1.45
N GLY A 175 -0.58 -26.78 -0.57
CA GLY A 175 -0.98 -26.35 0.77
C GLY A 175 -1.23 -27.48 1.78
N LYS A 176 -0.90 -28.73 1.45
CA LYS A 176 -0.96 -29.90 2.35
C LYS A 176 0.43 -30.51 2.53
N PRO A 177 0.69 -31.26 3.62
CA PRO A 177 1.94 -31.99 3.77
C PRO A 177 2.19 -32.92 2.58
N ALA A 178 3.41 -32.91 2.04
CA ALA A 178 3.82 -33.82 0.98
C ALA A 178 3.67 -35.29 1.43
N VAL A 179 3.57 -36.24 0.49
CA VAL A 179 3.27 -37.64 0.84
C VAL A 179 4.33 -38.26 1.75
N HIS A 180 5.61 -37.91 1.55
CA HIS A 180 6.69 -38.41 2.40
C HIS A 180 6.63 -37.82 3.82
N ILE A 181 6.12 -36.60 3.98
CA ILE A 181 5.85 -35.99 5.30
C ILE A 181 4.64 -36.64 5.97
N ALA A 182 3.55 -36.84 5.23
CA ALA A 182 2.30 -37.37 5.78
C ALA A 182 2.34 -38.87 6.09
N TYR A 183 3.05 -39.67 5.27
CA TYR A 183 3.02 -41.14 5.34
C TYR A 183 4.40 -41.80 5.47
N GLY A 184 5.47 -41.03 5.43
CA GLY A 184 6.86 -41.50 5.47
C GLY A 184 7.44 -41.81 4.08
N GLU A 185 8.76 -41.68 3.93
CA GLU A 185 9.50 -41.86 2.67
C GLU A 185 9.27 -43.22 2.02
N ALA A 186 9.35 -44.31 2.79
CA ALA A 186 9.09 -45.67 2.29
C ALA A 186 7.68 -45.83 1.71
N THR A 187 6.67 -45.20 2.33
CA THR A 187 5.30 -45.23 1.78
C THR A 187 5.20 -44.38 0.52
N ALA A 188 5.84 -43.21 0.47
CA ALA A 188 5.84 -42.34 -0.70
C ALA A 188 6.47 -43.01 -1.94
N LEU A 189 7.61 -43.71 -1.76
CA LEU A 189 8.22 -44.51 -2.82
C LEU A 189 7.23 -45.54 -3.40
N LEU A 190 6.64 -46.35 -2.52
CA LEU A 190 5.67 -47.38 -2.90
C LEU A 190 4.39 -46.81 -3.53
N VAL A 191 3.94 -45.62 -3.08
CA VAL A 191 2.79 -44.93 -3.68
C VAL A 191 3.09 -44.55 -5.12
N GLY A 192 4.27 -44.00 -5.40
CA GLY A 192 4.65 -43.65 -6.76
C GLY A 192 4.71 -44.88 -7.67
N ASP A 193 5.36 -45.96 -7.23
CA ASP A 193 5.44 -47.22 -7.99
C ASP A 193 4.05 -47.81 -8.27
N ALA A 194 3.17 -47.79 -7.26
CA ALA A 194 1.82 -48.30 -7.37
C ALA A 194 0.95 -47.44 -8.31
N LEU A 195 1.06 -46.11 -8.27
CA LEU A 195 0.33 -45.21 -9.18
C LEU A 195 0.82 -45.36 -10.62
N GLN A 196 2.13 -45.52 -10.83
CA GLN A 196 2.70 -45.78 -12.14
C GLN A 196 2.18 -47.11 -12.73
N ALA A 197 2.19 -48.19 -11.94
CA ALA A 197 1.64 -49.48 -12.37
C ALA A 197 0.12 -49.37 -12.64
N GLN A 198 -0.62 -48.68 -11.77
CA GLN A 198 -2.06 -48.50 -11.89
C GLN A 198 -2.45 -47.70 -13.14
N ALA A 199 -1.63 -46.73 -13.59
CA ALA A 199 -1.84 -46.02 -14.84
C ALA A 199 -1.85 -46.96 -16.06
N PHE A 200 -0.89 -47.90 -16.14
CA PHE A 200 -0.85 -48.88 -17.22
C PHE A 200 -1.96 -49.94 -17.13
N ILE A 201 -2.30 -50.36 -15.91
CA ILE A 201 -3.44 -51.24 -15.65
C ILE A 201 -4.73 -50.58 -16.13
N THR A 202 -4.91 -49.29 -15.86
CA THR A 202 -6.07 -48.51 -16.31
C THR A 202 -6.17 -48.48 -17.84
N LEU A 203 -5.06 -48.32 -18.56
CA LEU A 203 -5.07 -48.34 -20.02
C LEU A 203 -5.36 -49.73 -20.62
N THR A 204 -5.18 -50.82 -19.88
CA THR A 204 -5.26 -52.20 -20.38
C THR A 204 -6.47 -52.99 -19.91
N GLN A 205 -7.06 -52.66 -18.75
CA GLN A 205 -8.24 -53.35 -18.20
C GLN A 205 -9.58 -52.79 -18.70
N ASN A 206 -9.59 -51.58 -19.25
CA ASN A 206 -10.80 -50.98 -19.82
C ASN A 206 -11.06 -51.50 -21.25
N SER A 207 -12.32 -51.59 -21.67
CA SER A 207 -12.76 -52.08 -22.99
C SER A 207 -12.42 -51.13 -24.15
N LEU A 208 -11.18 -50.64 -24.22
CA LEU A 208 -10.67 -49.86 -25.34
C LEU A 208 -10.50 -50.76 -26.57
N ALA A 209 -10.99 -50.30 -27.72
CA ALA A 209 -11.05 -51.12 -28.93
C ALA A 209 -9.70 -51.23 -29.67
N GLY A 210 -9.43 -52.40 -30.24
CA GLY A 210 -8.34 -52.63 -31.19
C GLY A 210 -6.94 -52.45 -30.59
N SER A 211 -6.04 -51.81 -31.33
CA SER A 211 -4.65 -51.58 -30.92
C SER A 211 -4.44 -50.37 -30.00
N LEU A 212 -5.51 -49.65 -29.65
CA LEU A 212 -5.43 -48.40 -28.90
C LEU A 212 -4.77 -48.53 -27.51
N PRO A 213 -5.03 -49.57 -26.70
CA PRO A 213 -4.29 -49.80 -25.45
C PRO A 213 -2.77 -49.81 -25.63
N ALA A 214 -2.28 -50.52 -26.66
CA ALA A 214 -0.85 -50.62 -26.92
C ALA A 214 -0.25 -49.27 -27.32
N VAL A 215 -0.97 -48.47 -28.11
CA VAL A 215 -0.55 -47.12 -28.51
C VAL A 215 -0.47 -46.18 -27.30
N LEU A 216 -1.51 -46.15 -26.47
CA LEU A 216 -1.57 -45.30 -25.28
C LEU A 216 -0.52 -45.69 -24.23
N VAL A 217 -0.32 -47.00 -24.01
CA VAL A 217 0.73 -47.51 -23.12
C VAL A 217 2.11 -47.13 -23.67
N CYS A 218 2.35 -47.29 -24.97
CA CYS A 218 3.63 -46.92 -25.59
C CYS A 218 3.91 -45.42 -25.44
N GLU A 219 2.92 -44.55 -25.68
CA GLU A 219 3.10 -43.10 -25.56
C GLU A 219 3.39 -42.70 -24.10
N LEU A 220 2.58 -43.19 -23.16
CA LEU A 220 2.73 -42.87 -21.74
C LEU A 220 4.05 -43.41 -21.17
N ALA A 221 4.41 -44.66 -21.50
CA ALA A 221 5.68 -45.27 -21.07
C ALA A 221 6.90 -44.56 -21.67
N THR A 222 6.83 -44.12 -22.93
CA THR A 222 7.90 -43.33 -23.55
C THR A 222 8.07 -41.99 -22.83
N ALA A 223 6.95 -41.30 -22.57
CA ALA A 223 6.97 -40.01 -21.91
C ALA A 223 7.39 -40.06 -20.44
N SER A 224 7.05 -41.13 -19.71
CA SER A 224 7.46 -41.30 -18.32
C SER A 224 8.84 -41.96 -18.16
N GLY A 225 9.39 -42.56 -19.21
CA GLY A 225 10.61 -43.37 -19.17
C GLY A 225 11.91 -42.56 -19.25
N SER A 226 13.03 -43.26 -19.47
CA SER A 226 14.38 -42.68 -19.51
C SER A 226 14.63 -41.72 -20.67
N LEU A 227 13.83 -41.80 -21.75
CA LEU A 227 13.86 -40.85 -22.86
C LEU A 227 12.89 -39.67 -22.67
N GLY A 228 12.13 -39.68 -21.58
CA GLY A 228 11.20 -38.63 -21.18
C GLY A 228 11.49 -38.19 -19.75
N MET A 229 10.45 -38.16 -18.92
CA MET A 229 10.43 -37.49 -17.62
C MET A 229 11.56 -37.94 -16.68
N VAL A 230 11.82 -39.24 -16.59
CA VAL A 230 12.89 -39.78 -15.74
C VAL A 230 14.28 -39.36 -16.24
N GLY A 231 14.48 -39.33 -17.56
CA GLY A 231 15.72 -38.82 -18.15
C GLY A 231 15.90 -37.33 -17.90
N GLY A 232 14.83 -36.54 -18.09
CA GLY A 232 14.82 -35.11 -17.80
C GLY A 232 15.11 -34.81 -16.32
N GLN A 233 14.57 -35.60 -15.40
CA GLN A 233 14.86 -35.49 -13.97
C GLN A 233 16.34 -35.74 -13.66
N MET A 234 16.96 -36.77 -14.26
CA MET A 234 18.38 -37.03 -14.05
C MET A 234 19.25 -35.88 -14.53
N ILE A 235 18.91 -35.26 -15.67
CA ILE A 235 19.62 -34.08 -16.19
C ILE A 235 19.46 -32.90 -15.22
N ASP A 236 18.26 -32.67 -14.69
CA ASP A 236 17.97 -31.62 -13.71
C ASP A 236 18.82 -31.79 -12.43
N LEU A 237 18.85 -32.99 -11.84
CA LEU A 237 19.67 -33.31 -10.67
C LEU A 237 21.18 -33.11 -10.92
N GLN A 238 21.67 -33.46 -12.11
CA GLN A 238 23.08 -33.27 -12.48
C GLN A 238 23.44 -31.80 -12.74
N SER A 239 22.43 -30.94 -12.96
CA SER A 239 22.64 -29.53 -13.28
C SER A 239 22.76 -28.63 -12.05
N VAL A 240 22.40 -29.13 -10.86
CA VAL A 240 22.48 -28.42 -9.57
C VAL A 240 23.92 -27.94 -9.32
N GLY A 241 24.11 -26.63 -9.13
CA GLY A 241 25.43 -26.02 -8.89
C GLY A 241 26.30 -25.84 -10.15
N GLY A 242 25.77 -26.16 -11.33
CA GLY A 242 26.41 -25.95 -12.63
C GLY A 242 25.73 -24.85 -13.47
N SER A 243 26.13 -24.73 -14.74
CA SER A 243 25.45 -23.88 -15.73
C SER A 243 25.06 -24.69 -16.95
N LEU A 244 23.85 -24.50 -17.45
CA LEU A 244 23.37 -25.11 -18.69
C LEU A 244 23.35 -24.06 -19.81
N SER A 245 23.67 -24.49 -21.02
CA SER A 245 23.33 -23.69 -22.21
C SER A 245 21.82 -23.66 -22.40
N LEU A 246 21.30 -22.63 -23.07
CA LEU A 246 19.87 -22.52 -23.36
C LEU A 246 19.33 -23.78 -24.06
N THR A 247 20.09 -24.36 -24.99
CA THR A 247 19.72 -25.58 -25.70
C THR A 247 19.66 -26.81 -24.78
N ALA A 248 20.59 -26.91 -23.82
CA ALA A 248 20.58 -27.99 -22.85
C ALA A 248 19.44 -27.84 -21.84
N LEU A 249 19.14 -26.61 -21.41
CA LEU A 249 18.01 -26.27 -20.55
C LEU A 249 16.67 -26.59 -21.23
N GLU A 250 16.53 -26.22 -22.50
CA GLU A 250 15.37 -26.55 -23.31
C GLU A 250 15.19 -28.06 -23.45
N THR A 251 16.27 -28.80 -23.73
CA THR A 251 16.24 -30.26 -23.83
C THR A 251 15.81 -30.91 -22.52
N MET A 252 16.35 -30.46 -21.39
CA MET A 252 15.98 -30.94 -20.06
C MET A 252 14.49 -30.77 -19.79
N HIS A 253 13.95 -29.56 -20.00
CA HIS A 253 12.53 -29.29 -19.72
C HIS A 253 11.58 -29.94 -20.72
N ARG A 254 11.99 -30.13 -21.99
CA ARG A 254 11.24 -30.95 -22.96
C ARG A 254 11.14 -32.40 -22.51
N MET A 255 12.21 -32.94 -21.90
CA MET A 255 12.23 -34.30 -21.36
C MET A 255 11.49 -34.41 -20.03
N LYS A 256 11.59 -33.43 -19.12
CA LYS A 256 10.93 -33.44 -17.80
C LYS A 256 9.44 -33.04 -17.90
N THR A 257 9.12 -31.78 -17.62
CA THR A 257 7.75 -31.26 -17.53
C THR A 257 7.00 -31.33 -18.86
N GLY A 258 7.69 -31.08 -19.97
CA GLY A 258 7.12 -31.07 -21.32
C GLY A 258 6.68 -32.45 -21.81
N ALA A 259 7.34 -33.54 -21.40
CA ALA A 259 7.07 -34.88 -21.92
C ALA A 259 5.65 -35.35 -21.62
N LEU A 260 5.16 -35.17 -20.39
CA LEU A 260 3.78 -35.55 -20.02
C LEU A 260 2.71 -34.64 -20.63
N LEU A 261 3.02 -33.35 -20.86
CA LEU A 261 2.09 -32.44 -21.55
C LEU A 261 1.97 -32.80 -23.04
N VAL A 262 3.07 -33.20 -23.68
CA VAL A 262 3.08 -33.74 -25.04
C VAL A 262 2.32 -35.06 -25.12
N ALA A 263 2.58 -35.97 -24.18
CA ALA A 263 1.85 -37.24 -24.10
C ALA A 263 0.34 -37.01 -23.94
N ALA A 264 -0.08 -36.02 -23.14
CA ALA A 264 -1.49 -35.72 -22.94
C ALA A 264 -2.21 -35.39 -24.26
N VAL A 265 -1.63 -34.49 -25.07
CA VAL A 265 -2.18 -34.10 -26.37
C VAL A 265 -2.16 -35.27 -27.35
N ARG A 266 -1.06 -36.04 -27.40
CA ARG A 266 -0.91 -37.20 -28.31
C ARG A 266 -1.85 -38.35 -27.97
N MET A 267 -2.01 -38.65 -26.69
CA MET A 267 -2.95 -39.67 -26.22
C MET A 267 -4.39 -39.29 -26.56
N GLY A 268 -4.75 -38.01 -26.40
CA GLY A 268 -6.04 -37.49 -26.86
C GLY A 268 -6.25 -37.67 -28.37
N ALA A 269 -5.24 -37.31 -29.18
CA ALA A 269 -5.28 -37.48 -30.64
C ALA A 269 -5.35 -38.96 -31.07
N ALA A 270 -4.64 -39.85 -30.37
CA ALA A 270 -4.65 -41.29 -30.63
C ALA A 270 -6.03 -41.91 -30.36
N CYS A 271 -6.78 -41.40 -29.37
CA CYS A 271 -8.13 -41.85 -29.10
C CYS A 271 -9.11 -41.57 -30.25
N GLY A 272 -8.82 -40.57 -31.09
CA GLY A 272 -9.57 -40.27 -32.33
C GLY A 272 -8.94 -40.85 -33.59
N GLN A 273 -7.93 -41.72 -33.47
CA GLN A 273 -7.24 -42.43 -34.56
C GLN A 273 -6.66 -41.53 -35.67
N GLN A 274 -6.25 -40.29 -35.33
CA GLN A 274 -5.77 -39.35 -36.34
C GLN A 274 -4.33 -39.62 -36.78
N THR A 275 -4.07 -39.40 -38.07
CA THR A 275 -2.74 -39.47 -38.69
C THR A 275 -2.52 -38.28 -39.62
N GLY A 276 -1.26 -38.04 -40.04
CA GLY A 276 -0.94 -36.97 -40.99
C GLY A 276 -0.96 -35.55 -40.41
N ALA A 277 -1.51 -34.59 -41.15
CA ALA A 277 -1.39 -33.16 -40.86
C ALA A 277 -1.99 -32.74 -39.50
N VAL A 278 -3.10 -33.36 -39.07
CA VAL A 278 -3.73 -33.08 -37.77
C VAL A 278 -2.83 -33.49 -36.61
N LYS A 279 -2.23 -34.68 -36.70
CA LYS A 279 -1.26 -35.15 -35.69
C LYS A 279 -0.05 -34.22 -35.62
N GLN A 280 0.47 -33.78 -36.77
CA GLN A 280 1.62 -32.86 -36.81
C GLN A 280 1.31 -31.49 -36.20
N ALA A 281 0.12 -30.94 -36.46
CA ALA A 281 -0.36 -29.70 -35.85
C ALA A 281 -0.45 -29.82 -34.31
N LEU A 282 -1.03 -30.91 -33.82
CA LEU A 282 -1.14 -31.19 -32.38
C LEU A 282 0.23 -31.44 -31.73
N ASP A 283 1.16 -32.10 -32.42
CA ASP A 283 2.53 -32.31 -31.95
C ASP A 283 3.29 -30.98 -31.77
N HIS A 284 3.20 -30.07 -32.74
CA HIS A 284 3.83 -28.74 -32.66
C HIS A 284 3.20 -27.87 -31.56
N TYR A 285 1.87 -27.89 -31.44
CA TYR A 285 1.16 -27.21 -30.36
C TYR A 285 1.64 -27.72 -28.99
N ALA A 286 1.68 -29.04 -28.79
CA ALA A 286 2.03 -29.63 -27.51
C ALA A 286 3.49 -29.33 -27.11
N ALA A 287 4.39 -29.31 -28.09
CA ALA A 287 5.80 -28.97 -27.88
C ALA A 287 6.01 -27.49 -27.48
N ALA A 288 5.19 -26.57 -28.00
CA ALA A 288 5.24 -25.16 -27.67
C ALA A 288 4.61 -24.87 -26.29
N VAL A 289 3.43 -25.45 -26.03
CA VAL A 289 2.72 -25.34 -24.75
C VAL A 289 3.51 -25.96 -23.60
N GLY A 290 4.09 -27.15 -23.81
CA GLY A 290 4.89 -27.83 -22.79
C GLY A 290 6.11 -27.03 -22.35
N LEU A 291 6.73 -26.29 -23.27
CA LEU A 291 7.86 -25.44 -22.96
C LEU A 291 7.41 -24.11 -22.32
N ALA A 292 6.35 -23.49 -22.84
CA ALA A 292 5.80 -22.25 -22.29
C ALA A 292 5.42 -22.42 -20.81
N PHE A 293 4.80 -23.55 -20.47
CA PHE A 293 4.41 -23.87 -19.10
C PHE A 293 5.59 -23.80 -18.12
N GLN A 294 6.74 -24.36 -18.51
CA GLN A 294 7.93 -24.33 -17.67
C GLN A 294 8.55 -22.94 -17.57
N VAL A 295 8.65 -22.20 -18.68
CA VAL A 295 9.20 -20.84 -18.66
C VAL A 295 8.36 -19.94 -17.73
N VAL A 296 7.04 -20.15 -17.69
CA VAL A 296 6.16 -19.43 -16.78
C VAL A 296 6.35 -19.86 -15.32
N ASP A 297 6.53 -21.15 -15.02
CA ASP A 297 6.83 -21.63 -13.65
C ASP A 297 8.13 -20.99 -13.12
N ASP A 298 9.18 -20.95 -13.95
CA ASP A 298 10.45 -20.31 -13.61
C ASP A 298 10.31 -18.79 -13.36
N ILE A 299 9.44 -18.11 -14.13
CA ILE A 299 9.12 -16.69 -13.91
C ILE A 299 8.41 -16.51 -12.57
N LEU A 300 7.45 -17.37 -12.24
CA LEU A 300 6.69 -17.29 -10.99
C LEU A 300 7.53 -17.63 -9.77
N ASP A 301 8.46 -18.58 -9.84
CA ASP A 301 9.35 -18.91 -8.71
C ASP A 301 10.18 -17.71 -8.24
N VAL A 302 10.50 -16.79 -9.17
CA VAL A 302 11.25 -15.56 -8.87
C VAL A 302 10.34 -14.37 -8.55
N SER A 303 9.07 -14.37 -8.97
CA SER A 303 8.18 -13.20 -8.90
C SER A 303 6.97 -13.34 -7.97
N ALA A 304 6.65 -14.53 -7.48
CA ALA A 304 5.49 -14.82 -6.62
C ALA A 304 5.90 -15.27 -5.20
N ASN A 305 5.00 -15.11 -4.23
CA ASN A 305 5.20 -15.59 -2.85
C ASN A 305 4.84 -17.09 -2.69
N SER A 306 5.36 -17.75 -1.65
CA SER A 306 5.15 -19.19 -1.41
C SER A 306 3.67 -19.60 -1.25
N ALA A 307 2.82 -18.68 -0.77
CA ALA A 307 1.37 -18.90 -0.63
C ALA A 307 0.66 -19.02 -1.99
N THR A 308 1.15 -18.31 -3.01
CA THR A 308 0.59 -18.33 -4.38
C THR A 308 1.08 -19.54 -5.17
N LEU A 309 2.32 -19.99 -4.91
CA LEU A 309 2.96 -21.11 -5.61
C LEU A 309 2.56 -22.49 -5.08
N GLY A 310 2.10 -22.60 -3.83
CA GLY A 310 1.78 -23.88 -3.20
C GLY A 310 3.01 -24.77 -2.94
N LYS A 311 4.22 -24.20 -3.10
CA LYS A 311 5.58 -24.68 -2.77
C LYS A 311 6.41 -23.49 -2.26
N THR A 312 7.59 -23.73 -1.67
CA THR A 312 8.48 -22.67 -1.19
C THR A 312 9.08 -21.87 -2.34
N ALA A 313 8.81 -20.56 -2.43
CA ALA A 313 9.30 -19.67 -3.48
C ALA A 313 10.82 -19.41 -3.38
N GLY A 314 11.49 -19.27 -4.54
CA GLY A 314 12.90 -18.87 -4.63
C GLY A 314 13.92 -19.97 -4.27
N LYS A 315 13.45 -21.22 -4.11
CA LYS A 315 14.26 -22.37 -3.73
C LYS A 315 15.24 -22.78 -4.82
N ASP A 316 14.86 -22.63 -6.09
CA ASP A 316 15.72 -23.01 -7.22
C ASP A 316 16.95 -22.10 -7.33
N SER A 317 16.80 -20.80 -7.04
CA SER A 317 17.92 -19.88 -6.93
C SER A 317 18.81 -20.14 -5.70
N GLN A 318 18.22 -20.57 -4.57
CA GLN A 318 18.98 -20.91 -3.36
C GLN A 318 19.78 -22.21 -3.50
N ASN A 319 19.26 -23.15 -4.28
CA ASN A 319 19.92 -24.44 -4.58
C ASN A 319 20.84 -24.38 -5.81
N GLY A 320 20.95 -23.23 -6.48
CA GLY A 320 21.81 -23.07 -7.66
C GLY A 320 21.35 -23.89 -8.87
N LYS A 321 20.04 -24.08 -9.04
CA LYS A 321 19.46 -24.75 -10.21
C LYS A 321 19.36 -23.78 -11.41
N PRO A 322 19.78 -24.19 -12.62
CA PRO A 322 19.64 -23.38 -13.82
C PRO A 322 18.17 -23.31 -14.28
N THR A 323 17.62 -22.10 -14.35
CA THR A 323 16.26 -21.79 -14.82
C THR A 323 16.29 -20.85 -16.03
N TYR A 324 15.17 -20.70 -16.73
CA TYR A 324 15.06 -19.73 -17.82
C TYR A 324 15.34 -18.30 -17.34
N VAL A 325 14.87 -17.92 -16.16
CA VAL A 325 15.14 -16.60 -15.58
C VAL A 325 16.62 -16.43 -15.24
N SER A 326 17.30 -17.46 -14.72
CA SER A 326 18.73 -17.36 -14.42
C SER A 326 19.61 -17.33 -15.69
N VAL A 327 19.18 -17.98 -16.78
CA VAL A 327 19.93 -18.07 -18.04
C VAL A 327 19.66 -16.89 -18.98
N LEU A 328 18.42 -16.39 -19.05
CA LEU A 328 18.01 -15.35 -20.02
C LEU A 328 17.70 -14.00 -19.37
N GLY A 329 17.39 -13.97 -18.08
CA GLY A 329 16.80 -12.81 -17.41
C GLY A 329 15.28 -12.71 -17.61
N LEU A 330 14.60 -12.07 -16.65
CA LEU A 330 13.13 -12.01 -16.56
C LEU A 330 12.46 -11.51 -17.84
N ASP A 331 12.91 -10.38 -18.39
CA ASP A 331 12.33 -9.78 -19.59
C ASP A 331 12.45 -10.67 -20.83
N ALA A 332 13.58 -11.38 -20.96
CA ALA A 332 13.80 -12.28 -22.08
C ALA A 332 12.98 -13.57 -21.94
N SER A 333 12.81 -14.08 -20.71
CA SER A 333 11.92 -15.20 -20.41
C SER A 333 10.46 -14.86 -20.73
N GLN A 334 9.98 -13.65 -20.39
CA GLN A 334 8.62 -13.19 -20.74
C GLN A 334 8.41 -13.09 -22.26
N ARG A 335 9.42 -12.62 -23.01
CA ARG A 335 9.38 -12.63 -24.48
C ARG A 335 9.34 -14.05 -25.04
N LEU A 336 10.08 -14.98 -24.45
CA LEU A 336 10.07 -16.39 -24.85
C LEU A 336 8.68 -17.03 -24.65
N VAL A 337 7.99 -16.73 -23.53
CA VAL A 337 6.59 -17.15 -23.33
C VAL A 337 5.69 -16.66 -24.45
N SER A 338 5.82 -15.38 -24.82
CA SER A 338 5.02 -14.78 -25.90
C SER A 338 5.29 -15.45 -27.26
N GLN A 339 6.55 -15.78 -27.56
CA GLN A 339 6.95 -16.50 -28.78
C GLN A 339 6.38 -17.92 -28.81
N LEU A 340 6.49 -18.66 -27.71
CA LEU A 340 5.97 -20.03 -27.60
C LEU A 340 4.44 -20.06 -27.68
N HIS A 341 3.78 -19.07 -27.08
CA HIS A 341 2.34 -18.88 -27.23
C HIS A 341 1.95 -18.66 -28.70
N GLN A 342 2.65 -17.78 -29.42
CA GLN A 342 2.40 -17.56 -30.85
C GLN A 342 2.64 -18.83 -31.68
N GLN A 343 3.70 -19.60 -31.39
CA GLN A 343 3.97 -20.87 -32.05
C GLN A 343 2.83 -21.89 -31.82
N ALA A 344 2.28 -21.96 -30.61
CA ALA A 344 1.13 -22.80 -30.29
C ALA A 344 -0.11 -22.40 -31.11
N GLN A 345 -0.41 -21.09 -31.20
CA GLN A 345 -1.53 -20.59 -32.00
C GLN A 345 -1.36 -20.88 -33.50
N VAL A 346 -0.16 -20.65 -34.05
CA VAL A 346 0.16 -20.94 -35.46
C VAL A 346 0.03 -22.43 -35.77
N ALA A 347 0.46 -23.30 -34.85
CA ALA A 347 0.35 -24.74 -35.02
C ALA A 347 -1.11 -25.22 -35.13
N LEU A 348 -2.05 -24.55 -34.44
CA LEU A 348 -3.47 -24.90 -34.45
C LEU A 348 -4.25 -24.27 -35.62
N ALA A 349 -3.72 -23.22 -36.27
CA ALA A 349 -4.42 -22.50 -37.34
C ALA A 349 -4.99 -23.41 -38.47
N PRO A 350 -4.31 -24.48 -38.92
CA PRO A 350 -4.87 -25.40 -39.94
C PRO A 350 -6.10 -26.20 -39.48
N LEU A 351 -6.36 -26.27 -38.17
CA LEU A 351 -7.45 -27.05 -37.56
C LEU A 351 -8.74 -26.23 -37.36
N GLY A 352 -8.68 -24.91 -37.59
CA GLY A 352 -9.84 -24.01 -37.52
C GLY A 352 -10.56 -24.02 -36.17
N GLU A 353 -11.87 -23.79 -36.18
CA GLU A 353 -12.70 -23.69 -34.97
C GLU A 353 -12.71 -24.97 -34.12
N GLN A 354 -12.42 -26.13 -34.71
CA GLN A 354 -12.36 -27.41 -34.00
C GLN A 354 -11.26 -27.46 -32.94
N ALA A 355 -10.20 -26.66 -33.11
CA ALA A 355 -9.13 -26.50 -32.12
C ALA A 355 -9.38 -25.37 -31.11
N GLY A 356 -10.57 -24.76 -31.10
CA GLY A 356 -10.88 -23.58 -30.29
C GLY A 356 -10.61 -23.76 -28.79
N TRP A 357 -10.82 -24.96 -28.24
CA TRP A 357 -10.48 -25.25 -26.84
C TRP A 357 -8.97 -25.34 -26.59
N LEU A 358 -8.20 -25.87 -27.53
CA LEU A 358 -6.74 -25.89 -27.44
C LEU A 358 -6.15 -24.47 -27.58
N ALA A 359 -6.72 -23.65 -28.47
CA ALA A 359 -6.34 -22.24 -28.59
C ALA A 359 -6.61 -21.46 -27.29
N ARG A 360 -7.79 -21.62 -26.70
CA ARG A 360 -8.11 -21.02 -25.39
C ARG A 360 -7.21 -21.53 -24.27
N LEU A 361 -6.85 -22.81 -24.26
CA LEU A 361 -5.89 -23.34 -23.28
C LEU A 361 -4.50 -22.73 -23.45
N ALA A 362 -4.08 -22.41 -24.68
CA ALA A 362 -2.85 -21.65 -24.92
C ALA A 362 -2.96 -20.18 -24.49
N ASP A 363 -4.13 -19.54 -24.61
CA ASP A 363 -4.41 -18.16 -24.15
C ASP A 363 -4.45 -18.06 -22.62
N LEU A 364 -5.03 -19.07 -21.95
CA LEU A 364 -5.18 -19.08 -20.50
C LEU A 364 -3.86 -19.27 -19.76
N MET A 365 -2.83 -19.87 -20.36
CA MET A 365 -1.55 -20.13 -19.68
C MET A 365 -0.75 -18.86 -19.36
N PRO A 366 -0.62 -17.85 -20.26
CA PRO A 366 -0.09 -16.53 -19.91
C PRO A 366 -1.03 -15.72 -19.01
N ILE A 367 -2.36 -15.75 -19.27
CA ILE A 367 -3.35 -14.87 -18.61
C ILE A 367 -3.59 -15.26 -17.14
N LEU A 368 -3.60 -16.55 -16.80
CA LEU A 368 -3.70 -17.03 -15.41
C LEU A 368 -2.48 -16.64 -14.56
N MET A 369 -1.43 -16.06 -15.14
CA MET A 369 -0.17 -15.79 -14.47
C MET A 369 0.36 -14.36 -14.66
N LEU A 370 -0.27 -13.50 -15.48
CA LEU A 370 0.25 -12.15 -15.79
C LEU A 370 -0.74 -10.96 -15.77
N GLU A 371 -2.08 -11.12 -15.78
CA GLU A 371 -2.97 -9.94 -15.65
C GLU A 371 -3.25 -9.59 -14.18
N ARG A 372 -2.66 -8.47 -13.73
CA ARG A 372 -2.90 -7.87 -12.41
C ARG A 372 -4.29 -7.20 -12.35
N LEU A 373 -5.10 -7.54 -11.35
CA LEU A 373 -6.37 -6.85 -11.05
C LEU A 373 -6.17 -5.35 -10.88
N LEU A 374 -5.06 -4.92 -10.27
CA LEU A 374 -4.75 -3.52 -10.11
C LEU A 374 -4.73 -2.77 -11.45
N ASN A 375 -4.33 -3.42 -12.55
CA ASN A 375 -4.25 -2.81 -13.88
C ASN A 375 -5.63 -2.49 -14.48
N THR A 376 -6.68 -3.16 -14.03
CA THR A 376 -8.05 -2.96 -14.51
C THR A 376 -8.82 -1.89 -13.74
N ILE A 377 -8.19 -1.27 -12.74
CA ILE A 377 -8.78 -0.23 -11.90
C ILE A 377 -8.04 1.09 -12.13
N ASN A 378 -8.73 2.03 -12.75
CA ASN A 378 -8.35 3.43 -12.90
C ASN A 378 -9.25 4.35 -12.09
N GLU A 379 -10.46 3.92 -11.71
CA GLU A 379 -11.34 4.68 -10.83
C GLU A 379 -12.12 3.81 -9.83
N PRO A 380 -12.62 4.38 -8.72
CA PRO A 380 -13.38 3.63 -7.71
C PRO A 380 -14.64 2.92 -8.25
N SER A 381 -15.21 3.39 -9.37
CA SER A 381 -16.37 2.74 -10.00
C SER A 381 -16.04 1.33 -10.50
N GLU A 382 -14.80 1.10 -10.96
CA GLU A 382 -14.31 -0.19 -11.45
C GLU A 382 -13.96 -1.12 -10.29
N LEU A 383 -13.37 -0.58 -9.21
CA LEU A 383 -13.16 -1.29 -7.96
C LEU A 383 -14.46 -1.90 -7.42
N ARG A 384 -15.56 -1.13 -7.45
CA ARG A 384 -16.89 -1.59 -7.00
C ARG A 384 -17.50 -2.71 -7.83
N ARG A 385 -16.97 -2.99 -9.03
CA ARG A 385 -17.42 -4.12 -9.88
C ARG A 385 -16.75 -5.44 -9.52
N LEU A 386 -15.67 -5.40 -8.74
CA LEU A 386 -14.99 -6.61 -8.30
C LEU A 386 -15.86 -7.40 -7.33
N LYS A 387 -15.80 -8.73 -7.46
CA LYS A 387 -16.39 -9.66 -6.49
C LYS A 387 -15.60 -9.54 -5.17
N PRO A 388 -16.25 -9.65 -3.99
CA PRO A 388 -15.57 -9.57 -2.70
C PRO A 388 -14.34 -10.50 -2.59
N SER A 389 -14.44 -11.72 -3.13
CA SER A 389 -13.35 -12.71 -3.16
C SER A 389 -12.11 -12.29 -3.97
N GLN A 390 -12.17 -11.19 -4.72
CA GLN A 390 -11.04 -10.64 -5.48
C GLN A 390 -10.30 -9.53 -4.73
N LEU A 391 -10.86 -9.01 -3.63
CA LEU A 391 -10.34 -7.82 -2.96
C LEU A 391 -9.05 -8.10 -2.17
N GLU A 392 -8.90 -9.29 -1.58
CA GLU A 392 -7.64 -9.70 -0.94
C GLU A 392 -6.47 -9.72 -1.94
N ARG A 393 -6.70 -10.31 -3.11
CA ARG A 393 -5.72 -10.31 -4.21
C ARG A 393 -5.37 -8.89 -4.65
N LEU A 394 -6.37 -8.00 -4.74
CA LEU A 394 -6.12 -6.60 -5.07
C LEU A 394 -5.26 -5.91 -3.99
N ALA A 395 -5.49 -6.21 -2.71
CA ALA A 395 -4.71 -5.65 -1.61
C ALA A 395 -3.23 -6.04 -1.74
N ASP A 396 -2.93 -7.31 -2.03
CA ASP A 396 -1.57 -7.78 -2.28
C ASP A 396 -0.90 -7.09 -3.48
N GLU A 397 -1.61 -6.97 -4.60
CA GLU A 397 -1.09 -6.32 -5.80
C GLU A 397 -0.85 -4.81 -5.56
N LEU A 398 -1.75 -4.13 -4.85
CA LEU A 398 -1.63 -2.72 -4.50
C LEU A 398 -0.44 -2.48 -3.56
N ARG A 399 -0.28 -3.34 -2.55
CA ARG A 399 0.85 -3.31 -1.62
C ARG A 399 2.19 -3.49 -2.32
N ALA A 400 2.28 -4.47 -3.21
CA ALA A 400 3.49 -4.71 -4.02
C ALA A 400 3.82 -3.51 -4.92
N PHE A 401 2.81 -2.91 -5.55
CA PHE A 401 2.99 -1.71 -6.37
C PHE A 401 3.49 -0.52 -5.54
N ILE A 402 2.96 -0.30 -4.34
CA ILE A 402 3.39 0.78 -3.45
C ILE A 402 4.87 0.60 -3.08
N LEU A 403 5.26 -0.59 -2.64
CA LEU A 403 6.64 -0.89 -2.26
C LEU A 403 7.61 -0.62 -3.42
N ASP A 404 7.29 -1.14 -4.60
CA ASP A 404 8.09 -0.97 -5.81
C ASP A 404 8.17 0.51 -6.24
N SER A 405 7.04 1.20 -6.32
CA SER A 405 7.00 2.61 -6.72
C SER A 405 7.78 3.51 -5.75
N VAL A 406 7.53 3.37 -4.46
CA VAL A 406 8.17 4.21 -3.43
C VAL A 406 9.65 3.90 -3.29
N SER A 407 10.09 2.66 -3.53
CA SER A 407 11.53 2.33 -3.54
C SER A 407 12.34 3.11 -4.59
N ARG A 408 11.67 3.50 -5.69
CA ARG A 408 12.28 4.23 -6.82
C ARG A 408 12.22 5.75 -6.66
N THR A 409 11.19 6.27 -6.00
CA THR A 409 10.99 7.73 -5.83
C THR A 409 11.37 8.23 -4.44
N GLY A 410 11.43 7.36 -3.43
CA GLY A 410 11.28 7.75 -2.03
C GLY A 410 9.83 8.18 -1.73
N GLY A 411 9.52 8.44 -0.46
CA GLY A 411 8.14 8.73 -0.06
C GLY A 411 7.77 8.14 1.28
N HIS A 412 6.56 8.43 1.75
CA HIS A 412 6.02 7.79 2.93
C HIS A 412 5.68 6.32 2.62
N LEU A 413 6.37 5.34 3.21
CA LEU A 413 6.16 3.93 2.88
C LEU A 413 5.32 3.22 3.93
N SER A 414 5.81 3.16 5.17
CA SER A 414 5.21 2.32 6.20
C SER A 414 3.76 2.72 6.55
N SER A 415 3.42 4.00 6.48
CA SER A 415 2.04 4.52 6.63
C SER A 415 1.08 4.05 5.53
N ASN A 416 1.57 3.95 4.29
CA ASN A 416 0.77 3.56 3.13
C ASN A 416 0.54 2.05 3.05
N LEU A 417 1.53 1.25 3.46
CA LEU A 417 1.38 -0.20 3.54
C LEU A 417 0.32 -0.61 4.58
N GLY A 418 0.21 0.15 5.68
CA GLY A 418 -0.77 -0.10 6.74
C GLY A 418 -2.22 0.29 6.41
N THR A 419 -2.48 1.01 5.31
CA THR A 419 -3.81 1.55 4.98
C THR A 419 -4.40 0.97 3.70
N VAL A 420 -3.78 -0.05 3.12
CA VAL A 420 -4.20 -0.68 1.86
C VAL A 420 -5.65 -1.17 1.94
N GLU A 421 -5.96 -2.04 2.90
CA GLU A 421 -7.29 -2.64 3.04
C GLU A 421 -8.35 -1.60 3.42
N LEU A 422 -8.04 -0.71 4.37
CA LEU A 422 -8.94 0.40 4.74
C LEU A 422 -9.29 1.27 3.53
N THR A 423 -8.32 1.56 2.66
CA THR A 423 -8.55 2.37 1.46
C THR A 423 -9.41 1.65 0.43
N ILE A 424 -9.16 0.36 0.23
CA ILE A 424 -10.00 -0.50 -0.64
C ILE A 424 -11.43 -0.50 -0.12
N ALA A 425 -11.64 -0.77 1.17
CA ALA A 425 -12.97 -0.83 1.77
C ALA A 425 -13.73 0.50 1.66
N LEU A 426 -13.05 1.63 1.88
CA LEU A 426 -13.64 2.97 1.74
C LEU A 426 -14.11 3.24 0.31
N HIS A 427 -13.27 3.01 -0.70
CA HIS A 427 -13.65 3.23 -2.10
C HIS A 427 -14.64 2.20 -2.64
N TYR A 428 -14.69 1.01 -2.04
CA TYR A 428 -15.66 -0.02 -2.35
C TYR A 428 -17.06 0.32 -1.81
N VAL A 429 -17.16 0.88 -0.60
CA VAL A 429 -18.44 1.14 0.09
C VAL A 429 -19.03 2.52 -0.23
N PHE A 430 -18.18 3.54 -0.38
CA PHE A 430 -18.61 4.93 -0.59
C PHE A 430 -18.53 5.35 -2.06
N ASN A 431 -19.48 6.17 -2.48
CA ASN A 431 -19.54 6.70 -3.84
C ASN A 431 -18.63 7.91 -4.00
N THR A 432 -17.31 7.72 -3.90
CA THR A 432 -16.35 8.80 -4.16
C THR A 432 -16.30 9.13 -5.65
N PRO A 433 -16.15 10.41 -6.06
CA PRO A 433 -15.83 11.58 -5.23
C PRO A 433 -17.07 12.32 -4.67
N ASP A 434 -18.29 11.81 -4.87
CA ASP A 434 -19.49 12.42 -4.30
C ASP A 434 -19.41 12.36 -2.78
N ASP A 435 -19.27 11.17 -2.20
CA ASP A 435 -18.87 11.03 -0.80
C ASP A 435 -17.46 11.58 -0.60
N ARG A 436 -17.25 12.32 0.50
CA ARG A 436 -15.99 13.02 0.76
C ARG A 436 -15.13 12.23 1.70
N ILE A 437 -13.90 11.95 1.30
CA ILE A 437 -12.87 11.38 2.18
C ILE A 437 -11.81 12.46 2.41
N VAL A 438 -11.54 12.75 3.68
CA VAL A 438 -10.48 13.62 4.14
C VAL A 438 -9.47 12.76 4.89
N TRP A 439 -8.28 12.60 4.31
CA TRP A 439 -7.17 11.88 4.95
C TRP A 439 -6.36 12.85 5.80
N ASP A 440 -6.36 12.67 7.13
CA ASP A 440 -5.58 13.52 8.04
C ASP A 440 -4.08 13.36 7.80
N VAL A 441 -3.31 14.45 7.77
CA VAL A 441 -1.93 14.51 7.24
C VAL A 441 -1.83 14.11 5.77
N GLY A 442 -2.39 12.98 5.36
CA GLY A 442 -2.44 12.53 3.98
C GLY A 442 -1.22 11.72 3.52
N HIS A 443 -0.22 11.57 4.38
CA HIS A 443 0.96 10.73 4.12
C HIS A 443 0.66 9.22 4.04
N GLN A 444 -0.59 8.82 4.33
CA GLN A 444 -1.13 7.46 4.25
C GLN A 444 -2.15 7.30 3.11
N ALA A 445 -2.12 8.20 2.11
CA ALA A 445 -3.10 8.24 1.02
C ALA A 445 -2.54 7.84 -0.36
N TYR A 446 -1.41 7.12 -0.44
CA TYR A 446 -0.90 6.56 -1.70
C TYR A 446 -1.81 5.47 -2.27
N PRO A 447 -2.34 4.50 -1.48
CA PRO A 447 -3.36 3.58 -1.98
C PRO A 447 -4.54 4.35 -2.59
N HIS A 448 -4.95 5.45 -1.93
CA HIS A 448 -6.03 6.32 -2.40
C HIS A 448 -5.69 6.96 -3.75
N LYS A 449 -4.50 7.55 -3.91
CA LYS A 449 -4.05 8.12 -5.18
C LYS A 449 -4.04 7.06 -6.30
N ILE A 450 -3.53 5.87 -6.01
CA ILE A 450 -3.42 4.77 -6.99
C ILE A 450 -4.81 4.34 -7.47
N LEU A 451 -5.77 4.11 -6.57
CA LEU A 451 -7.13 3.66 -6.89
C LEU A 451 -8.03 4.76 -7.49
N THR A 452 -7.53 6.00 -7.58
CA THR A 452 -8.27 7.16 -8.09
C THR A 452 -7.58 7.79 -9.30
N GLY A 453 -7.06 6.95 -10.18
CA GLY A 453 -6.61 7.33 -11.53
C GLY A 453 -5.18 7.82 -11.63
N ARG A 454 -4.38 7.73 -10.55
CA ARG A 454 -3.02 8.30 -10.51
C ARG A 454 -1.92 7.25 -10.41
N ARG A 455 -2.22 5.97 -10.66
CA ARG A 455 -1.25 4.86 -10.62
C ARG A 455 0.01 5.16 -11.44
N GLU A 456 -0.14 5.54 -12.71
CA GLU A 456 1.00 5.79 -13.61
C GLU A 456 1.85 7.00 -13.19
N ALA A 457 1.18 8.03 -12.66
CA ALA A 457 1.82 9.26 -12.20
C ALA A 457 2.61 9.08 -10.89
N MET A 458 2.47 7.94 -10.18
CA MET A 458 3.28 7.63 -8.99
C MET A 458 4.79 7.61 -9.25
N SER A 459 5.21 7.42 -10.50
CA SER A 459 6.62 7.58 -10.93
C SER A 459 7.17 9.00 -10.74
N THR A 460 6.29 10.00 -10.62
CA THR A 460 6.62 11.42 -10.42
C THR A 460 6.41 11.91 -8.99
N LEU A 461 6.06 11.00 -8.07
CA LEU A 461 5.73 11.31 -6.67
C LEU A 461 6.82 12.17 -6.01
N ARG A 462 6.38 13.28 -5.40
CA ARG A 462 7.19 14.27 -4.66
C ARG A 462 8.27 14.98 -5.49
N GLN A 463 8.24 14.84 -6.81
CA GLN A 463 9.15 15.52 -7.74
C GLN A 463 8.54 16.84 -8.23
N LEU A 464 9.40 17.75 -8.71
CA LEU A 464 8.97 19.02 -9.28
C LEU A 464 8.04 18.79 -10.48
N GLY A 465 6.82 19.33 -10.42
CA GLY A 465 5.80 19.16 -11.45
C GLY A 465 5.10 17.79 -11.44
N GLY A 466 5.41 16.93 -10.47
CA GLY A 466 4.78 15.61 -10.28
C GLY A 466 3.73 15.59 -9.17
N LEU A 467 3.29 14.39 -8.77
CA LEU A 467 2.29 14.22 -7.70
C LEU A 467 2.79 14.73 -6.35
N SER A 468 1.90 15.32 -5.57
CA SER A 468 2.16 15.65 -4.17
C SER A 468 2.31 14.37 -3.33
N GLY A 469 3.13 14.46 -2.27
CA GLY A 469 3.20 13.42 -1.23
C GLY A 469 1.93 13.32 -0.36
N PHE A 470 0.96 14.21 -0.56
CA PHE A 470 -0.27 14.34 0.22
C PHE A 470 -1.47 14.62 -0.71
N PRO A 471 -2.72 14.43 -0.27
CA PRO A 471 -3.90 14.86 -1.01
C PRO A 471 -3.84 16.35 -1.35
N CYS A 472 -4.06 16.67 -2.62
CA CYS A 472 -4.05 18.02 -3.16
C CYS A 472 -5.28 18.24 -4.03
N ARG A 473 -6.14 19.20 -3.64
CA ARG A 473 -7.40 19.50 -4.35
C ARG A 473 -7.21 19.88 -5.83
N ARG A 474 -6.04 20.42 -6.18
CA ARG A 474 -5.71 20.76 -7.59
C ARG A 474 -5.27 19.54 -8.40
N GLU A 475 -4.86 18.47 -7.73
CA GLU A 475 -4.36 17.23 -8.36
C GLU A 475 -5.50 16.27 -8.72
N SER A 476 -6.56 16.22 -7.91
CA SER A 476 -7.67 15.28 -8.14
C SER A 476 -8.96 15.73 -7.46
N ALA A 477 -10.11 15.41 -8.08
CA ALA A 477 -11.44 15.57 -7.48
C ALA A 477 -11.66 14.65 -6.26
N TYR A 478 -10.89 13.57 -6.15
CA TYR A 478 -10.92 12.63 -5.03
C TYR A 478 -10.17 13.14 -3.80
N ASP A 479 -9.26 14.11 -3.97
CA ASP A 479 -8.56 14.77 -2.88
C ASP A 479 -9.44 15.91 -2.33
N THR A 480 -10.50 15.54 -1.62
CA THR A 480 -11.61 16.47 -1.33
C THR A 480 -11.21 17.66 -0.45
N PHE A 481 -10.23 17.47 0.42
CA PHE A 481 -9.56 18.49 1.21
C PHE A 481 -8.04 18.30 1.12
N GLY A 482 -7.30 19.40 1.05
CA GLY A 482 -5.83 19.35 1.06
C GLY A 482 -5.32 19.24 2.49
N THR A 483 -4.51 18.23 2.78
CA THR A 483 -3.97 17.96 4.12
C THR A 483 -2.46 17.74 4.08
N ALA A 484 -1.80 17.96 5.21
CA ALA A 484 -0.36 17.76 5.44
C ALA A 484 -0.07 18.00 6.92
N HIS A 485 -0.36 19.21 7.41
CA HIS A 485 -0.46 19.44 8.84
C HIS A 485 -1.58 18.55 9.41
N SER A 486 -1.30 17.94 10.55
CA SER A 486 -2.20 16.97 11.19
C SER A 486 -3.45 17.60 11.75
N SER A 487 -4.42 16.77 12.11
CA SER A 487 -5.56 17.06 12.99
C SER A 487 -6.59 18.03 12.41
N THR A 488 -6.53 18.23 11.09
CA THR A 488 -7.44 19.11 10.34
C THR A 488 -8.64 18.36 9.77
N SER A 489 -8.56 17.03 9.68
CA SER A 489 -9.54 16.21 8.95
C SER A 489 -10.94 16.26 9.53
N ILE A 490 -11.10 16.14 10.85
CA ILE A 490 -12.42 16.12 11.51
C ILE A 490 -13.12 17.46 11.31
N SER A 491 -12.42 18.58 11.54
CA SER A 491 -12.94 19.93 11.29
C SER A 491 -13.38 20.10 9.83
N ALA A 492 -12.55 19.68 8.88
CA ALA A 492 -12.85 19.80 7.46
C ALA A 492 -14.05 18.92 7.04
N ALA A 493 -14.07 17.66 7.47
CA ALA A 493 -15.15 16.72 7.19
C ALA A 493 -16.48 17.18 7.81
N LEU A 494 -16.46 17.69 9.05
CA LEU A 494 -17.64 18.29 9.68
C LEU A 494 -18.17 19.47 8.86
N GLY A 495 -17.29 20.38 8.42
CA GLY A 495 -17.67 21.47 7.53
C GLY A 495 -18.30 21.00 6.22
N MET A 496 -17.76 19.93 5.62
CA MET A 496 -18.32 19.32 4.41
C MET A 496 -19.68 18.67 4.63
N ALA A 497 -19.87 17.97 5.75
CA ALA A 497 -21.16 17.36 6.12
C ALA A 497 -22.24 18.41 6.40
N ARG A 498 -21.88 19.50 7.09
CA ARG A 498 -22.83 20.62 7.30
C ARG A 498 -23.17 21.31 5.98
N ALA A 499 -22.19 21.46 5.08
CA ALA A 499 -22.44 22.03 3.76
C ALA A 499 -23.37 21.16 2.89
N SER A 500 -23.28 19.82 2.95
CA SER A 500 -24.20 18.95 2.21
C SER A 500 -25.63 19.06 2.76
N GLN A 501 -25.80 19.04 4.08
CA GLN A 501 -27.12 19.24 4.71
C GLN A 501 -27.76 20.58 4.32
N LEU A 502 -27.00 21.68 4.35
CA LEU A 502 -27.50 23.01 3.96
C LEU A 502 -27.92 23.09 2.48
N LYS A 503 -27.35 22.24 1.63
CA LYS A 503 -27.69 22.17 0.20
C LYS A 503 -28.78 21.14 -0.10
N GLY A 504 -29.21 20.34 0.88
CA GLY A 504 -30.11 19.20 0.65
C GLY A 504 -29.47 18.08 -0.15
N GLU A 505 -28.14 17.92 -0.07
CA GLU A 505 -27.39 16.84 -0.71
C GLU A 505 -27.27 15.64 0.24
N GLU A 506 -27.66 14.44 -0.21
CA GLU A 506 -27.41 13.19 0.53
C GLU A 506 -25.98 12.71 0.26
N ARG A 507 -25.09 12.93 1.23
CA ARG A 507 -23.66 12.68 1.08
C ARG A 507 -23.00 12.45 2.44
N PHE A 508 -22.09 11.50 2.51
CA PHE A 508 -21.24 11.28 3.68
C PHE A 508 -19.94 12.10 3.59
N ALA A 509 -19.50 12.62 4.73
CA ALA A 509 -18.14 13.13 4.91
C ALA A 509 -17.38 12.24 5.90
N ILE A 510 -16.19 11.79 5.49
CA ILE A 510 -15.40 10.79 6.20
C ILE A 510 -14.03 11.39 6.52
N ALA A 511 -13.67 11.44 7.80
CA ALA A 511 -12.33 11.81 8.25
C ALA A 511 -11.56 10.54 8.62
N VAL A 512 -10.42 10.28 7.96
CA VAL A 512 -9.50 9.19 8.33
C VAL A 512 -8.32 9.80 9.07
N ILE A 513 -8.22 9.55 10.37
CA ILE A 513 -7.26 10.19 11.27
C ILE A 513 -6.42 9.15 12.02
N GLY A 514 -5.11 9.36 12.10
CA GLY A 514 -4.22 8.48 12.87
C GLY A 514 -4.28 8.76 14.38
N ASP A 515 -3.90 7.77 15.20
CA ASP A 515 -3.80 7.89 16.66
C ASP A 515 -2.89 9.05 17.09
N GLY A 516 -1.73 9.23 16.44
CA GLY A 516 -0.86 10.37 16.69
C GLY A 516 -1.52 11.73 16.42
N ALA A 517 -2.26 11.85 15.31
CA ALA A 517 -2.98 13.08 14.95
C ALA A 517 -4.16 13.37 15.87
N MET A 518 -4.76 12.34 16.49
CA MET A 518 -5.84 12.53 17.47
C MET A 518 -5.36 13.27 18.73
N THR A 519 -4.05 13.37 18.97
CA THR A 519 -3.51 14.03 20.18
C THR A 519 -3.59 15.57 20.15
N ALA A 520 -3.85 16.19 19.00
CA ALA A 520 -3.89 17.65 18.89
C ALA A 520 -5.21 18.25 19.35
N GLY A 521 -5.15 19.47 19.91
CA GLY A 521 -6.33 20.20 20.40
C GLY A 521 -7.44 20.38 19.35
N MET A 522 -7.08 20.69 18.10
CA MET A 522 -8.04 20.90 17.02
C MET A 522 -8.94 19.67 16.76
N ALA A 523 -8.42 18.45 16.92
CA ALA A 523 -9.24 17.24 16.78
C ALA A 523 -10.32 17.15 17.87
N PHE A 524 -9.96 17.49 19.11
CA PHE A 524 -10.90 17.53 20.24
C PHE A 524 -11.93 18.64 20.10
N GLU A 525 -11.52 19.83 19.66
CA GLU A 525 -12.45 20.93 19.36
C GLU A 525 -13.47 20.53 18.30
N ALA A 526 -13.01 19.86 17.24
CA ALA A 526 -13.85 19.38 16.16
C ALA A 526 -14.84 18.30 16.61
N MET A 527 -14.38 17.32 17.41
CA MET A 527 -15.26 16.28 17.97
C MET A 527 -16.29 16.90 18.92
N ASN A 528 -15.86 17.79 19.81
CA ASN A 528 -16.77 18.51 20.71
C ASN A 528 -17.84 19.30 19.93
N ASN A 529 -17.46 19.91 18.79
CA ASN A 529 -18.45 20.57 17.94
C ASN A 529 -19.33 19.62 17.15
N ALA A 530 -18.82 18.48 16.68
CA ALA A 530 -19.60 17.48 15.96
C ALA A 530 -20.69 16.85 16.84
N GLY A 531 -20.38 16.62 18.12
CA GLY A 531 -21.25 15.95 19.10
C GLY A 531 -22.61 16.60 19.37
N ILE A 532 -22.79 17.86 18.98
CA ILE A 532 -24.05 18.59 19.20
C ILE A 532 -25.08 18.35 18.09
N TYR A 533 -24.71 17.64 17.01
CA TYR A 533 -25.58 17.44 15.86
C TYR A 533 -26.13 16.01 15.81
N ASP A 534 -27.44 15.86 15.96
CA ASP A 534 -28.09 14.53 15.99
C ASP A 534 -28.13 13.81 14.62
N ASP A 535 -27.99 14.54 13.52
CA ASP A 535 -28.24 14.03 12.16
C ASP A 535 -27.11 14.33 11.15
N VAL A 536 -25.93 14.75 11.62
CA VAL A 536 -24.81 15.06 10.73
C VAL A 536 -24.25 13.78 10.08
N PRO A 537 -24.11 13.71 8.74
CA PRO A 537 -23.59 12.53 8.04
C PRO A 537 -22.06 12.49 8.08
N LEU A 538 -21.50 12.47 9.29
CA LEU A 538 -20.07 12.47 9.58
C LEU A 538 -19.62 11.09 10.08
N ILE A 539 -18.57 10.55 9.47
CA ILE A 539 -17.89 9.34 9.94
C ILE A 539 -16.44 9.71 10.24
N VAL A 540 -16.00 9.49 11.47
CA VAL A 540 -14.59 9.59 11.86
C VAL A 540 -14.03 8.18 11.98
N ILE A 541 -12.97 7.88 11.23
CA ILE A 541 -12.25 6.62 11.29
C ILE A 541 -10.90 6.88 11.95
N LEU A 542 -10.73 6.36 13.15
CA LEU A 542 -9.45 6.31 13.84
C LEU A 542 -8.65 5.12 13.31
N ASN A 543 -7.57 5.42 12.59
CA ASN A 543 -6.56 4.46 12.15
C ASN A 543 -5.47 4.35 13.22
N ASP A 544 -5.65 3.46 14.19
CA ASP A 544 -4.73 3.23 15.29
C ASP A 544 -3.68 2.17 14.90
N ASN A 545 -2.43 2.60 14.77
CA ASN A 545 -1.29 1.68 14.56
C ASN A 545 -0.28 1.75 15.71
N GLU A 546 -0.70 2.31 16.85
CA GLU A 546 0.12 2.55 18.03
C GLU A 546 1.41 3.32 17.70
N MET A 547 1.40 4.24 16.72
CA MET A 547 2.58 5.00 16.29
C MET A 547 2.23 6.40 15.75
N SER A 548 3.07 7.39 16.06
CA SER A 548 3.14 8.67 15.33
C SER A 548 4.22 8.58 14.24
N ILE A 549 5.25 9.42 14.29
CA ILE A 549 6.57 9.10 13.71
C ILE A 549 7.33 8.22 14.70
N SER A 550 7.48 8.74 15.93
CA SER A 550 7.99 8.02 17.09
C SER A 550 6.89 7.19 17.77
N PRO A 551 7.24 6.33 18.76
CA PRO A 551 6.25 5.67 19.61
C PRO A 551 5.28 6.68 20.25
N PRO A 552 4.01 6.31 20.44
CA PRO A 552 2.96 7.22 20.84
C PRO A 552 3.13 7.63 22.31
N VAL A 553 2.88 8.91 22.60
CA VAL A 553 3.00 9.47 23.95
C VAL A 553 1.67 9.99 24.47
N GLY A 554 1.57 10.18 25.79
CA GLY A 554 0.38 10.76 26.42
C GLY A 554 -0.65 9.76 26.95
N ALA A 555 -1.63 10.28 27.69
CA ALA A 555 -2.65 9.47 28.37
C ALA A 555 -3.70 8.88 27.42
N LEU A 556 -3.99 9.58 26.31
CA LEU A 556 -4.93 9.14 25.29
C LEU A 556 -4.48 7.82 24.65
N ASN A 557 -3.20 7.72 24.26
CA ASN A 557 -2.66 6.50 23.66
C ASN A 557 -2.69 5.31 24.64
N ARG A 558 -2.40 5.54 25.93
CA ARG A 558 -2.61 4.51 26.97
C ARG A 558 -4.08 4.13 27.17
N TYR A 559 -5.02 5.03 26.89
CA TYR A 559 -6.45 4.74 26.90
C TYR A 559 -6.85 3.89 25.69
N LEU A 560 -6.41 4.26 24.48
CA LEU A 560 -6.62 3.49 23.25
C LEU A 560 -6.05 2.07 23.37
N ALA A 561 -4.80 1.92 23.81
CA ALA A 561 -4.18 0.60 24.04
C ALA A 561 -4.96 -0.28 25.04
N ARG A 562 -5.62 0.33 26.05
CA ARG A 562 -6.49 -0.39 26.99
C ARG A 562 -7.79 -0.86 26.34
N LEU A 563 -8.38 -0.06 25.45
CA LEU A 563 -9.56 -0.48 24.66
C LEU A 563 -9.24 -1.69 23.78
N ILE A 564 -8.04 -1.70 23.17
CA ILE A 564 -7.53 -2.84 22.39
C ILE A 564 -7.41 -4.08 23.30
N SER A 565 -6.67 -3.95 24.40
CA SER A 565 -6.37 -5.07 25.33
C SER A 565 -7.63 -5.67 25.99
N GLY A 566 -8.62 -4.85 26.33
CA GLY A 566 -9.86 -5.29 26.98
C GLY A 566 -10.72 -6.21 26.11
N ARG A 567 -10.72 -6.02 24.79
CA ARG A 567 -11.48 -6.87 23.85
C ARG A 567 -10.79 -8.20 23.60
N PHE A 568 -9.46 -8.21 23.43
CA PHE A 568 -8.69 -9.46 23.32
C PHE A 568 -8.83 -10.34 24.57
N TYR A 569 -8.87 -9.72 25.76
CA TYR A 569 -9.15 -10.44 27.01
C TYR A 569 -10.56 -11.05 27.03
N ALA A 570 -11.57 -10.33 26.54
CA ALA A 570 -12.94 -10.83 26.45
C ALA A 570 -13.10 -11.96 25.40
N THR A 571 -12.39 -11.88 24.27
CA THR A 571 -12.38 -12.93 23.24
C THR A 571 -11.65 -14.19 23.72
N ALA A 572 -10.51 -14.05 24.40
CA ALA A 572 -9.81 -15.16 25.04
C ALA A 572 -10.68 -15.83 26.12
N LYS A 573 -11.40 -15.03 26.92
CA LYS A 573 -12.35 -15.54 27.92
C LYS A 573 -13.50 -16.35 27.28
N LYS A 574 -14.08 -15.87 26.17
CA LYS A 574 -15.11 -16.62 25.42
C LYS A 574 -14.59 -17.95 24.86
N GLY A 575 -13.33 -17.99 24.38
CA GLY A 575 -12.69 -19.23 23.94
C GLY A 575 -12.49 -20.24 25.08
N ILE A 576 -12.14 -19.75 26.27
CA ILE A 576 -12.03 -20.58 27.49
C ILE A 576 -13.41 -21.09 27.95
N GLU A 577 -14.45 -20.25 27.86
CA GLU A 577 -15.83 -20.64 28.19
C GLU A 577 -16.38 -21.74 27.25
N GLN A 578 -16.05 -21.70 25.95
CA GLN A 578 -16.39 -22.76 24.98
C GLN A 578 -15.61 -24.07 25.19
N LEU A 579 -14.39 -24.00 25.72
CA LEU A 579 -13.60 -25.18 26.09
C LEU A 579 -14.09 -25.84 27.40
N LEU A 580 -14.69 -25.05 28.30
CA LEU A 580 -15.17 -25.51 29.60
C LEU A 580 -16.64 -25.98 29.60
N SER A 581 -17.39 -25.80 28.51
CA SER A 581 -18.78 -26.26 28.38
C SER A 581 -18.99 -27.79 28.36
N GLY A 582 -17.90 -28.58 28.44
CA GLY A 582 -17.95 -30.05 28.48
C GLY A 582 -17.90 -30.70 29.88
N ALA A 583 -17.76 -29.95 30.98
CA ALA A 583 -17.56 -30.52 32.32
C ALA A 583 -18.68 -30.14 33.34
N PRO A 584 -19.51 -31.10 33.79
CA PRO A 584 -20.50 -30.87 34.84
C PRO A 584 -19.84 -31.10 36.21
N PRO A 585 -19.34 -30.03 36.89
CA PRO A 585 -20.20 -29.20 37.75
C PRO A 585 -19.75 -27.72 37.86
N VAL A 586 -19.34 -27.05 36.78
CA VAL A 586 -18.93 -25.61 36.82
C VAL A 586 -20.10 -24.65 36.57
N LEU A 587 -21.17 -25.13 35.91
CA LEU A 587 -22.36 -24.34 35.55
C LEU A 587 -23.11 -23.75 36.76
N GLU A 588 -23.05 -24.42 37.92
CA GLU A 588 -23.75 -23.96 39.13
C GLU A 588 -23.00 -22.85 39.88
N PHE A 589 -21.66 -22.82 39.75
CA PHE A 589 -20.81 -21.76 40.29
C PHE A 589 -20.96 -20.45 39.49
N LEU A 590 -21.12 -20.56 38.16
CA LEU A 590 -21.32 -19.40 37.27
C LEU A 590 -22.69 -18.72 37.49
N ARG A 591 -23.77 -19.48 37.70
CA ARG A 591 -25.09 -18.91 37.99
C ARG A 591 -25.17 -18.16 39.33
N ARG A 592 -24.33 -18.51 40.31
CA ARG A 592 -24.21 -17.75 41.58
C ARG A 592 -23.42 -16.44 41.41
N MET A 593 -22.60 -16.30 40.38
CA MET A 593 -21.90 -15.05 40.06
C MET A 593 -22.76 -14.07 39.24
N GLU A 594 -23.75 -14.53 38.49
CA GLU A 594 -24.70 -13.67 37.74
C GLU A 594 -25.48 -12.71 38.66
N GLY A 595 -25.65 -13.04 39.94
CA GLY A 595 -26.30 -12.17 40.93
C GLY A 595 -25.57 -10.85 41.20
N HIS A 596 -24.28 -10.74 40.86
CA HIS A 596 -23.48 -9.52 41.03
C HIS A 596 -23.30 -8.73 39.72
N ALA A 597 -23.81 -9.22 38.58
CA ALA A 597 -23.68 -8.57 37.27
C ALA A 597 -24.81 -7.57 36.94
N LYS A 598 -25.80 -7.40 37.84
CA LYS A 598 -26.94 -6.48 37.63
C LYS A 598 -26.60 -4.98 37.80
N GLY A 599 -25.33 -4.61 37.92
CA GLY A 599 -24.88 -3.23 38.16
C GLY A 599 -23.87 -2.65 37.17
N MET A 600 -23.52 -3.33 36.07
CA MET A 600 -22.55 -2.80 35.10
C MET A 600 -23.24 -2.10 33.93
N VAL A 601 -23.60 -0.82 34.11
CA VAL A 601 -23.56 0.12 32.98
C VAL A 601 -22.06 0.28 32.67
N ALA A 602 -21.60 -0.21 31.52
CA ALA A 602 -20.23 0.05 31.11
C ALA A 602 -20.04 1.57 31.04
N PRO A 603 -18.95 2.13 31.57
CA PRO A 603 -18.68 3.56 31.42
C PRO A 603 -18.64 3.88 29.92
N ALA A 604 -19.30 4.95 29.51
CA ALA A 604 -19.22 5.44 28.14
C ALA A 604 -17.75 5.70 27.78
N THR A 605 -17.38 5.39 26.53
CA THR A 605 -16.08 5.73 25.99
C THR A 605 -15.91 7.25 25.91
N LEU A 606 -14.66 7.72 25.84
CA LEU A 606 -14.37 9.13 25.66
C LEU A 606 -15.11 9.73 24.45
N PHE A 607 -15.24 8.95 23.37
CA PHE A 607 -15.87 9.38 22.13
C PHE A 607 -17.39 9.46 22.26
N GLU A 608 -18.01 8.55 23.02
CA GLU A 608 -19.44 8.60 23.34
C GLU A 608 -19.78 9.81 24.23
N GLU A 609 -18.89 10.21 25.14
CA GLU A 609 -19.04 11.46 25.91
C GLU A 609 -18.97 12.71 25.00
N PHE A 610 -18.28 12.63 23.86
CA PHE A 610 -18.33 13.65 22.80
C PHE A 610 -19.54 13.51 21.87
N GLY A 611 -20.51 12.65 22.17
CA GLY A 611 -21.74 12.47 21.38
C GLY A 611 -21.58 11.60 20.12
N PHE A 612 -20.45 10.91 19.95
CA PHE A 612 -20.27 9.98 18.83
C PHE A 612 -20.82 8.59 19.16
N ASN A 613 -21.34 7.90 18.14
CA ASN A 613 -21.54 6.47 18.23
C ASN A 613 -20.22 5.73 17.97
N TYR A 614 -19.65 5.14 19.02
CA TYR A 614 -18.35 4.46 18.95
C TYR A 614 -18.49 2.99 18.54
N ILE A 615 -17.76 2.58 17.50
CA ILE A 615 -17.71 1.22 16.99
C ILE A 615 -16.25 0.77 16.88
N GLY A 616 -15.92 -0.37 17.49
CA GLY A 616 -14.59 -0.97 17.43
C GLY A 616 -13.98 -1.26 18.82
N PRO A 617 -12.66 -1.52 18.90
CA PRO A 617 -11.73 -1.60 17.77
C PRO A 617 -11.96 -2.85 16.89
N ILE A 618 -11.77 -2.74 15.58
CA ILE A 618 -11.79 -3.86 14.60
C ILE A 618 -10.47 -3.95 13.84
N ASP A 619 -10.18 -5.12 13.25
CA ASP A 619 -8.98 -5.32 12.42
C ASP A 619 -9.09 -4.54 11.11
N GLY A 620 -8.10 -3.69 10.84
CA GLY A 620 -7.98 -2.85 9.65
C GLY A 620 -7.36 -3.53 8.44
N HIS A 621 -6.95 -4.79 8.57
CA HIS A 621 -6.44 -5.62 7.47
C HIS A 621 -7.44 -6.72 7.07
N ASP A 622 -8.62 -6.75 7.69
CA ASP A 622 -9.68 -7.71 7.42
C ASP A 622 -10.81 -7.05 6.62
N LEU A 623 -10.82 -7.26 5.30
CA LEU A 623 -11.85 -6.72 4.41
C LEU A 623 -13.24 -7.33 4.68
N ASP A 624 -13.32 -8.56 5.17
CA ASP A 624 -14.58 -9.24 5.52
C ASP A 624 -15.21 -8.63 6.78
N SER A 625 -14.42 -7.99 7.64
CA SER A 625 -14.89 -7.21 8.79
C SER A 625 -15.16 -5.74 8.44
N LEU A 626 -14.24 -5.10 7.70
CA LEU A 626 -14.32 -3.68 7.37
C LEU A 626 -15.53 -3.33 6.49
N ILE A 627 -15.75 -4.07 5.40
CA ILE A 627 -16.79 -3.74 4.42
C ILE A 627 -18.19 -3.81 5.05
N PRO A 628 -18.59 -4.89 5.75
CA PRO A 628 -19.88 -4.94 6.42
C PRO A 628 -20.05 -3.87 7.50
N THR A 629 -18.97 -3.55 8.23
CA THR A 629 -19.00 -2.49 9.25
C THR A 629 -19.26 -1.12 8.63
N LEU A 630 -18.55 -0.77 7.55
CA LEU A 630 -18.74 0.50 6.83
C LEU A 630 -20.11 0.59 6.17
N LEU A 631 -20.66 -0.52 5.65
CA LEU A 631 -22.02 -0.55 5.12
C LEU A 631 -23.05 -0.28 6.22
N ASN A 632 -22.89 -0.89 7.40
CA ASN A 632 -23.78 -0.66 8.53
C ASN A 632 -23.74 0.80 9.01
N LEU A 633 -22.55 1.43 9.00
CA LEU A 633 -22.40 2.84 9.39
C LEU A 633 -23.23 3.81 8.52
N LYS A 634 -23.50 3.47 7.26
CA LYS A 634 -24.32 4.31 6.36
C LYS A 634 -25.79 4.38 6.78
N GLU A 635 -26.26 3.37 7.51
CA GLU A 635 -27.65 3.30 7.96
C GLU A 635 -27.87 4.01 9.31
N LEU A 636 -26.79 4.40 9.99
CA LEU A 636 -26.84 5.04 11.30
C LEU A 636 -26.93 6.56 11.18
N LYS A 637 -27.63 7.17 12.14
CA LYS A 637 -27.77 8.64 12.23
C LYS A 637 -26.77 9.22 13.21
N GLY A 638 -26.45 10.50 12.99
CA GLY A 638 -25.52 11.25 13.83
C GLY A 638 -24.05 10.91 13.55
N PRO A 639 -23.13 11.53 14.30
CA PRO A 639 -21.71 11.37 14.08
C PRO A 639 -21.24 9.98 14.51
N GLN A 640 -20.59 9.27 13.58
CA GLN A 640 -20.07 7.92 13.81
C GLN A 640 -18.57 7.96 14.07
N PHE A 641 -18.09 7.09 14.96
CA PHE A 641 -16.66 6.93 15.26
C PHE A 641 -16.26 5.46 15.13
N LEU A 642 -15.50 5.13 14.09
CA LEU A 642 -14.98 3.79 13.85
C LEU A 642 -13.51 3.70 14.27
N HIS A 643 -13.20 2.79 15.19
CA HIS A 643 -11.82 2.51 15.60
C HIS A 643 -11.30 1.27 14.85
N VAL A 644 -10.28 1.48 14.03
CA VAL A 644 -9.61 0.48 13.20
C VAL A 644 -8.16 0.30 13.65
N ILE A 645 -7.74 -0.94 13.89
CA ILE A 645 -6.36 -1.28 14.24
C ILE A 645 -5.60 -1.65 12.96
N THR A 646 -4.47 -1.00 12.69
CA THR A 646 -3.59 -1.35 11.56
C THR A 646 -2.15 -1.57 12.00
N LYS A 647 -1.34 -2.15 11.12
CA LYS A 647 0.10 -2.33 11.31
C LYS A 647 0.88 -1.47 10.34
N LYS A 648 1.71 -0.57 10.88
CA LYS A 648 2.62 0.25 10.09
C LYS A 648 3.64 -0.67 9.40
N GLY A 649 3.77 -0.55 8.07
CA GLY A 649 4.64 -1.41 7.26
C GLY A 649 4.03 -2.75 6.80
N GLN A 650 2.74 -3.00 7.06
CA GLN A 650 2.07 -4.29 6.79
C GLN A 650 2.44 -4.92 5.44
N GLY A 651 2.88 -6.18 5.50
CA GLY A 651 3.25 -7.03 4.37
C GLY A 651 4.64 -6.76 3.78
N TYR A 652 5.46 -5.92 4.43
CA TYR A 652 6.89 -5.82 4.17
C TYR A 652 7.69 -5.93 5.48
N SER A 653 8.30 -7.10 5.70
CA SER A 653 8.90 -7.48 6.99
C SER A 653 9.93 -6.47 7.53
N LEU A 654 10.73 -5.83 6.68
CA LEU A 654 11.70 -4.82 7.10
C LEU A 654 11.04 -3.53 7.60
N ALA A 655 9.93 -3.10 6.98
CA ALA A 655 9.18 -1.94 7.45
C ALA A 655 8.30 -2.26 8.67
N GLU A 656 7.86 -3.50 8.84
CA GLU A 656 7.18 -3.93 10.07
C GLU A 656 8.14 -3.98 11.26
N ALA A 657 9.39 -4.40 11.04
CA ALA A 657 10.41 -4.49 12.08
C ALA A 657 10.96 -3.10 12.49
N ASP A 658 11.11 -2.18 11.53
CA ASP A 658 11.55 -0.80 11.78
C ASP A 658 10.66 0.23 11.05
N PRO A 659 9.43 0.47 11.56
CA PRO A 659 8.48 1.37 10.91
C PRO A 659 8.92 2.84 10.92
N VAL A 660 9.88 3.20 11.77
CA VAL A 660 10.46 4.54 11.89
C VAL A 660 11.44 4.78 10.73
N LEU A 661 12.39 3.85 10.52
CA LEU A 661 13.34 3.92 9.41
C LEU A 661 12.64 3.92 8.05
N TYR A 662 11.58 3.12 7.91
CA TYR A 662 10.78 3.03 6.69
C TYR A 662 9.58 4.00 6.66
N HIS A 663 9.51 4.98 7.56
CA HIS A 663 8.42 5.97 7.54
C HIS A 663 8.45 6.81 6.27
N GLY A 664 9.60 7.40 5.93
CA GLY A 664 9.78 8.29 4.79
C GLY A 664 11.12 8.09 4.06
N PRO A 665 11.45 6.87 3.60
CA PRO A 665 12.76 6.58 3.05
C PRO A 665 13.06 7.35 1.76
N GLY A 666 14.36 7.52 1.50
CA GLY A 666 14.86 7.84 0.17
C GLY A 666 14.74 6.63 -0.76
N LYS A 667 15.46 6.65 -1.90
CA LYS A 667 15.52 5.49 -2.78
C LYS A 667 16.23 4.32 -2.09
N PHE A 668 15.71 3.11 -2.24
CA PHE A 668 16.30 1.91 -1.65
C PHE A 668 16.00 0.69 -2.51
N ASN A 669 16.68 -0.43 -2.24
CA ASN A 669 16.42 -1.70 -2.91
C ASN A 669 15.44 -2.52 -2.04
N PRO A 670 14.23 -2.88 -2.51
CA PRO A 670 13.26 -3.63 -1.72
C PRO A 670 13.76 -4.96 -1.15
N THR A 671 14.62 -5.69 -1.88
CA THR A 671 15.15 -6.98 -1.42
C THR A 671 16.26 -6.84 -0.39
N GLU A 672 17.05 -5.77 -0.44
CA GLU A 672 18.17 -5.54 0.48
C GLU A 672 17.79 -4.65 1.68
N GLY A 673 16.75 -3.82 1.53
CA GLY A 673 16.38 -2.79 2.49
C GLY A 673 17.20 -1.50 2.36
N ILE A 674 17.01 -0.60 3.33
CA ILE A 674 17.75 0.67 3.43
C ILE A 674 19.14 0.40 3.99
N LYS A 675 20.17 0.65 3.19
CA LYS A 675 21.57 0.61 3.63
C LYS A 675 21.99 1.99 4.14
N SER A 676 22.63 2.02 5.30
CA SER A 676 23.20 3.24 5.89
C SER A 676 24.33 3.76 5.00
N ALA A 677 24.13 4.89 4.33
CA ALA A 677 25.23 5.61 3.72
C ALA A 677 26.01 6.36 4.81
N ALA A 678 27.34 6.32 4.77
CA ALA A 678 28.17 7.15 5.65
C ALA A 678 27.94 8.62 5.29
N ALA A 679 27.25 9.37 6.16
CA ALA A 679 27.11 10.81 5.99
C ALA A 679 28.48 11.48 6.20
N ALA A 680 29.07 12.04 5.14
CA ALA A 680 30.37 12.70 5.22
C ALA A 680 30.34 14.05 5.98
N ARG A 681 29.15 14.63 6.19
CA ARG A 681 28.94 15.94 6.84
C ARG A 681 27.75 15.92 7.78
N LYS A 682 27.85 16.67 8.88
CA LYS A 682 26.77 16.80 9.87
C LYS A 682 25.65 17.68 9.32
N THR A 683 24.42 17.29 9.61
CA THR A 683 23.23 18.12 9.38
C THR A 683 23.05 19.14 10.50
N TYR A 684 22.32 20.23 10.25
CA TYR A 684 21.96 21.20 11.30
C TYR A 684 21.22 20.53 12.47
N THR A 685 20.35 19.57 12.18
CA THR A 685 19.64 18.76 13.19
C THR A 685 20.60 17.97 14.09
N GLN A 686 21.65 17.36 13.52
CA GLN A 686 22.68 16.67 14.31
C GLN A 686 23.49 17.66 15.16
N VAL A 687 23.84 18.83 14.61
CA VAL A 687 24.53 19.89 15.37
C VAL A 687 23.69 20.35 16.56
N PHE A 688 22.39 20.56 16.36
CA PHE A 688 21.45 20.90 17.43
C PHE A 688 21.37 19.81 18.51
N GLY A 689 21.17 18.55 18.11
CA GLY A 689 21.08 17.42 19.04
C GLY A 689 22.33 17.26 19.90
N GLU A 690 23.51 17.33 19.27
CA GLU A 690 24.81 17.30 19.98
C GLU A 690 24.97 18.49 20.93
N TRP A 691 24.64 19.71 20.46
CA TRP A 691 24.69 20.91 21.30
C TRP A 691 23.77 20.80 22.52
N LEU A 692 22.54 20.31 22.34
CA LEU A 692 21.57 20.18 23.42
C LEU A 692 22.06 19.20 24.49
N CYS A 693 22.66 18.08 24.07
CA CYS A 693 23.31 17.16 24.99
C CYS A 693 24.48 17.82 25.75
N ASP A 694 25.40 18.47 25.04
CA ASP A 694 26.58 19.10 25.62
C ASP A 694 26.23 20.20 26.64
N ILE A 695 25.23 21.03 26.34
CA ILE A 695 24.81 22.11 27.25
C ILE A 695 24.02 21.59 28.44
N ALA A 696 23.26 20.51 28.25
CA ALA A 696 22.51 19.88 29.34
C ALA A 696 23.44 19.17 30.34
N GLU A 697 24.62 18.70 29.93
CA GLU A 697 25.64 18.24 30.88
C GLU A 697 26.13 19.37 31.79
N GLN A 698 26.23 20.58 31.25
CA GLN A 698 26.78 21.74 31.95
C GLN A 698 25.73 22.49 32.79
N ASP A 699 24.46 22.49 32.37
CA ASP A 699 23.36 23.19 33.04
C ASP A 699 22.17 22.24 33.26
N GLN A 700 21.93 21.88 34.53
CA GLN A 700 20.85 20.98 34.93
C GLN A 700 19.45 21.57 34.73
N ARG A 701 19.34 22.88 34.48
CA ARG A 701 18.06 23.56 34.22
C ARG A 701 17.58 23.40 32.79
N VAL A 702 18.44 22.95 31.86
CA VAL A 702 18.08 22.78 30.45
C VAL A 702 17.11 21.62 30.30
N VAL A 703 16.00 21.87 29.60
CA VAL A 703 14.94 20.90 29.31
C VAL A 703 14.66 20.90 27.81
N GLY A 704 14.62 19.73 27.19
CA GLY A 704 14.24 19.56 25.78
C GLY A 704 12.76 19.21 25.64
N ILE A 705 12.05 19.92 24.75
CA ILE A 705 10.62 19.73 24.49
C ILE A 705 10.43 19.55 22.99
N THR A 706 9.61 18.58 22.59
CA THR A 706 9.23 18.40 21.18
C THR A 706 7.75 18.01 21.04
N PRO A 707 7.04 18.51 20.02
CA PRO A 707 5.71 18.04 19.69
C PRO A 707 5.77 16.84 18.73
N ALA A 708 6.02 15.64 19.24
CA ALA A 708 6.09 14.37 18.49
C ALA A 708 7.13 14.29 17.35
N MET A 709 8.16 15.15 17.36
CA MET A 709 9.19 15.21 16.32
C MET A 709 10.57 14.79 16.85
N ARG A 710 10.64 13.72 17.64
CA ARG A 710 11.86 13.23 18.30
C ARG A 710 13.00 12.95 17.33
N GLU A 711 12.79 12.07 16.34
CA GLU A 711 13.81 11.72 15.34
C GLU A 711 14.06 12.90 14.40
N GLY A 712 12.98 13.57 13.98
CA GLY A 712 13.02 14.71 13.07
C GLY A 712 13.88 15.86 13.59
N SER A 713 13.85 16.11 14.90
CA SER A 713 14.58 17.18 15.58
C SER A 713 15.87 16.73 16.24
N GLY A 714 16.32 15.49 16.02
CA GLY A 714 17.61 15.00 16.53
C GLY A 714 17.67 14.79 18.05
N LEU A 715 16.55 14.45 18.68
CA LEU A 715 16.44 14.34 20.15
C LEU A 715 16.61 12.93 20.70
N ILE A 716 16.88 11.94 19.86
CA ILE A 716 17.04 10.53 20.26
C ILE A 716 18.10 10.39 21.36
N GLU A 717 19.29 10.93 21.14
CA GLU A 717 20.38 10.84 22.12
C GLU A 717 20.08 11.61 23.41
N PHE A 718 19.41 12.77 23.29
CA PHE A 718 19.03 13.59 24.43
C PHE A 718 18.01 12.90 25.33
N GLU A 719 16.98 12.26 24.75
CA GLU A 719 16.02 11.44 25.50
C GLU A 719 16.74 10.30 26.25
N GLN A 720 17.67 9.61 25.59
CA GLN A 720 18.40 8.49 26.20
C GLN A 720 19.30 8.93 27.36
N ARG A 721 20.00 10.06 27.21
CA ARG A 721 20.94 10.58 28.23
C ARG A 721 20.24 11.37 29.34
N PHE A 722 19.15 12.07 29.03
CA PHE A 722 18.45 12.97 29.94
C PHE A 722 16.93 12.73 29.97
N PRO A 723 16.45 11.50 30.24
CA PRO A 723 15.03 11.15 30.13
C PRO A 723 14.12 11.96 31.07
N LYS A 724 14.64 12.46 32.20
CA LYS A 724 13.89 13.31 33.15
C LYS A 724 13.76 14.77 32.71
N ARG A 725 14.49 15.17 31.65
CA ARG A 725 14.52 16.53 31.11
C ARG A 725 14.12 16.56 29.64
N TYR A 726 13.54 15.47 29.14
CA TYR A 726 12.96 15.34 27.82
C TYR A 726 11.44 15.22 27.94
N TYR A 727 10.72 16.02 27.17
CA TYR A 727 9.26 15.99 27.11
C TYR A 727 8.79 15.91 25.66
N ASP A 728 8.10 14.84 25.33
CA ASP A 728 7.29 14.74 24.12
C ASP A 728 5.82 14.98 24.49
N VAL A 729 5.24 16.02 23.91
CA VAL A 729 3.87 16.44 24.22
C VAL A 729 2.83 15.89 23.23
N GLY A 730 3.22 15.01 22.31
CA GLY A 730 2.37 14.60 21.19
C GLY A 730 2.31 15.68 20.11
N ILE A 731 1.39 15.56 19.14
CA ILE A 731 1.22 16.58 18.08
C ILE A 731 0.41 17.76 18.63
N ALA A 732 1.01 18.48 19.59
CA ALA A 732 0.35 19.54 20.35
C ALA A 732 1.29 20.75 20.50
N GLU A 733 1.60 21.40 19.38
CA GLU A 733 2.52 22.55 19.32
C GLU A 733 2.09 23.68 20.26
N GLN A 734 0.78 23.98 20.33
CA GLN A 734 0.24 24.99 21.26
C GLN A 734 0.61 24.65 22.71
N HIS A 735 0.35 23.39 23.11
CA HIS A 735 0.70 22.93 24.45
C HIS A 735 2.21 22.94 24.69
N ALA A 736 3.03 22.55 23.71
CA ALA A 736 4.50 22.56 23.82
C ALA A 736 5.02 23.95 24.21
N VAL A 737 4.50 25.00 23.58
CA VAL A 737 4.93 26.39 23.82
C VAL A 737 4.47 26.88 25.20
N THR A 738 3.20 26.71 25.57
CA THR A 738 2.72 27.12 26.89
C THR A 738 3.36 26.30 28.02
N PHE A 739 3.59 25.01 27.80
CA PHE A 739 4.30 24.12 28.73
C PHE A 739 5.73 24.59 28.98
N ALA A 740 6.45 25.00 27.92
CA ALA A 740 7.75 25.64 28.05
C ALA A 740 7.67 26.93 28.89
N GLY A 741 6.65 27.76 28.68
CA GLY A 741 6.40 28.94 29.51
C GLY A 741 6.28 28.62 31.00
N GLY A 742 5.50 27.58 31.34
CA GLY A 742 5.37 27.11 32.72
C GLY A 742 6.71 26.67 33.34
N LEU A 743 7.53 25.94 32.58
CA LEU A 743 8.87 25.55 33.03
C LEU A 743 9.81 26.75 33.22
N ALA A 744 9.73 27.75 32.34
CA ALA A 744 10.53 28.97 32.43
C ALA A 744 10.18 29.81 33.66
N VAL A 745 8.89 29.89 34.02
CA VAL A 745 8.43 30.57 35.25
C VAL A 745 9.04 29.95 36.50
N GLU A 746 9.21 28.63 36.52
CA GLU A 746 9.84 27.88 37.61
C GLU A 746 11.39 27.86 37.54
N GLY A 747 11.99 28.74 36.73
CA GLY A 747 13.44 28.94 36.67
C GLY A 747 14.22 27.90 35.86
N LEU A 748 13.53 27.04 35.10
CA LEU A 748 14.18 26.16 34.13
C LEU A 748 14.47 26.90 32.81
N LYS A 749 15.29 26.27 31.96
CA LYS A 749 15.69 26.79 30.64
C LYS A 749 15.16 25.88 29.53
N PRO A 750 13.89 26.03 29.14
CA PRO A 750 13.27 25.17 28.14
C PRO A 750 13.77 25.48 26.73
N VAL A 751 14.04 24.41 25.98
CA VAL A 751 14.38 24.43 24.56
C VAL A 751 13.26 23.69 23.81
N VAL A 752 12.47 24.45 23.06
CA VAL A 752 11.40 23.92 22.21
C VAL A 752 11.99 23.62 20.83
N ALA A 753 12.18 22.33 20.53
CA ALA A 753 12.61 21.86 19.23
C ALA A 753 11.39 21.65 18.34
N ILE A 754 11.23 22.52 17.33
CA ILE A 754 10.03 22.60 16.51
C ILE A 754 10.38 23.01 15.09
N TYR A 755 9.61 22.56 14.10
CA TYR A 755 9.81 23.02 12.72
C TYR A 755 9.18 24.40 12.52
N SER A 756 9.76 25.22 11.65
CA SER A 756 9.21 26.53 11.29
C SER A 756 7.73 26.45 10.87
N THR A 757 7.39 25.46 10.04
CA THR A 757 6.01 25.27 9.57
C THR A 757 5.03 24.88 10.69
N PHE A 758 5.47 24.12 11.68
CA PHE A 758 4.61 23.68 12.80
C PHE A 758 4.49 24.73 13.90
N LEU A 759 5.49 25.59 14.08
CA LEU A 759 5.42 26.73 15.01
C LEU A 759 4.28 27.69 14.65
N GLN A 760 3.84 27.73 13.39
CA GLN A 760 2.66 28.50 12.95
C GLN A 760 1.41 28.16 13.78
N ARG A 761 1.26 26.91 14.21
CA ARG A 761 0.11 26.45 15.01
C ARG A 761 0.12 27.01 16.43
N ALA A 762 1.28 27.34 16.96
CA ALA A 762 1.45 27.86 18.32
C ALA A 762 1.71 29.38 18.36
N TYR A 763 1.33 30.10 17.30
CA TYR A 763 1.65 31.52 17.18
C TYR A 763 1.04 32.37 18.31
N ASP A 764 -0.19 32.08 18.72
CA ASP A 764 -0.82 32.79 19.84
C ASP A 764 -0.12 32.50 21.17
N GLN A 765 0.24 31.24 21.45
CA GLN A 765 0.97 30.85 22.66
C GLN A 765 2.36 31.52 22.69
N LEU A 766 2.99 31.66 21.53
CA LEU A 766 4.24 32.39 21.41
C LEU A 766 4.07 33.89 21.76
N ILE A 767 2.99 34.52 21.32
CA ILE A 767 2.68 35.92 21.61
C ILE A 767 2.33 36.09 23.09
N HIS A 768 1.24 35.45 23.50
CA HIS A 768 0.57 35.70 24.77
C HIS A 768 1.29 35.03 25.94
N ASP A 769 1.64 33.76 25.80
CA ASP A 769 2.17 33.00 26.93
C ASP A 769 3.67 33.23 27.11
N ILE A 770 4.40 33.53 26.03
CA ILE A 770 5.86 33.66 26.07
C ILE A 770 6.33 35.11 25.93
N ALA A 771 6.05 35.77 24.79
CA ALA A 771 6.64 37.07 24.46
C ALA A 771 6.13 38.19 25.36
N LEU A 772 4.82 38.22 25.64
CA LEU A 772 4.19 39.20 26.54
C LEU A 772 4.77 39.13 27.96
N GLN A 773 5.04 37.92 28.43
CA GLN A 773 5.62 37.67 29.76
C GLN A 773 7.16 37.76 29.76
N ASN A 774 7.78 37.97 28.59
CA ASN A 774 9.23 37.99 28.40
C ASN A 774 9.95 36.75 28.98
N LEU A 775 9.37 35.57 28.80
CA LEU A 775 9.93 34.33 29.37
C LEU A 775 11.13 33.84 28.55
N PRO A 776 12.21 33.35 29.20
CA PRO A 776 13.43 32.88 28.54
C PRO A 776 13.26 31.48 27.93
N VAL A 777 12.37 31.37 26.93
CA VAL A 777 12.20 30.15 26.14
C VAL A 777 13.04 30.24 24.87
N LEU A 778 13.83 29.21 24.60
CA LEU A 778 14.57 29.05 23.35
C LEU A 778 13.76 28.20 22.36
N PHE A 779 13.48 28.76 21.19
CA PHE A 779 12.93 28.05 20.04
C PHE A 779 14.06 27.64 19.10
N ALA A 780 14.33 26.33 19.03
CA ALA A 780 15.24 25.74 18.07
C ALA A 780 14.44 25.35 16.83
N ILE A 781 14.45 26.24 15.82
CA ILE A 781 13.56 26.19 14.66
C ILE A 781 14.24 25.46 13.51
N ASP A 782 13.93 24.17 13.38
CA ASP A 782 14.40 23.33 12.28
C ASP A 782 13.50 23.50 11.03
N ARG A 783 13.93 22.98 9.87
CA ARG A 783 13.18 23.02 8.59
C ARG A 783 12.76 24.45 8.22
N ALA A 784 13.57 25.45 8.57
CA ALA A 784 13.34 26.83 8.17
C ALA A 784 13.71 27.03 6.69
N GLY A 785 12.87 27.72 5.92
CA GLY A 785 13.02 27.85 4.46
C GLY A 785 12.34 26.72 3.68
N LEU A 786 12.84 26.41 2.49
CA LEU A 786 12.28 25.38 1.63
C LEU A 786 12.74 23.98 2.06
N VAL A 787 11.79 23.06 2.24
CA VAL A 787 12.06 21.70 2.74
C VAL A 787 12.16 20.62 1.67
N GLY A 788 11.86 20.99 0.41
CA GLY A 788 11.96 20.14 -0.77
C GLY A 788 10.72 19.29 -1.04
N ALA A 789 10.89 17.97 -0.97
CA ALA A 789 9.93 16.96 -1.43
C ALA A 789 8.57 16.96 -0.69
N ASP A 790 8.47 17.63 0.45
CA ASP A 790 7.22 17.77 1.21
C ASP A 790 6.36 18.96 0.74
N GLY A 791 6.92 19.84 -0.10
CA GLY A 791 6.21 20.92 -0.78
C GLY A 791 5.68 22.04 0.13
N ALA A 792 4.74 22.81 -0.42
CA ALA A 792 4.26 24.07 0.15
C ALA A 792 3.73 23.93 1.58
N THR A 793 3.10 22.82 1.90
CA THR A 793 2.48 22.60 3.21
C THR A 793 3.49 22.46 4.35
N HIS A 794 4.74 22.13 4.03
CA HIS A 794 5.82 21.96 5.02
C HIS A 794 6.91 23.02 4.91
N ALA A 795 6.81 23.94 3.95
CA ALA A 795 7.80 24.99 3.77
C ALA A 795 7.77 25.96 4.97
N GLY A 796 8.92 26.16 5.60
CA GLY A 796 9.11 27.04 6.76
C GLY A 796 9.42 28.47 6.35
N THR A 797 8.53 29.10 5.58
CA THR A 797 8.83 30.36 4.87
C THR A 797 8.48 31.62 5.67
N TYR A 798 7.65 31.49 6.69
CA TYR A 798 6.98 32.63 7.34
C TYR A 798 7.52 32.99 8.73
N ASP A 799 8.41 32.18 9.33
CA ASP A 799 8.87 32.39 10.71
C ASP A 799 9.59 33.73 10.90
N ILE A 800 10.33 34.22 9.92
CA ILE A 800 10.94 35.55 10.01
C ILE A 800 9.87 36.61 10.23
N ALA A 801 8.83 36.64 9.39
CA ALA A 801 7.81 37.66 9.44
C ALA A 801 7.02 37.61 10.75
N PHE A 802 6.53 36.42 11.15
CA PHE A 802 5.68 36.31 12.34
C PHE A 802 6.48 36.42 13.64
N LEU A 803 7.76 36.02 13.70
CA LEU A 803 8.59 36.21 14.89
C LEU A 803 9.03 37.66 15.06
N ARG A 804 9.36 38.33 13.96
CA ARG A 804 9.98 39.67 14.00
C ARG A 804 9.04 40.73 14.56
N CYS A 805 7.73 40.63 14.32
CA CYS A 805 6.78 41.60 14.86
C CYS A 805 6.58 41.49 16.38
N LEU A 806 7.00 40.39 17.03
CA LEU A 806 6.77 40.16 18.46
C LEU A 806 7.75 40.94 19.34
N PRO A 807 7.30 41.74 20.33
CA PRO A 807 8.19 42.40 21.28
C PRO A 807 9.11 41.41 22.01
N ASN A 808 10.26 41.90 22.50
CA ASN A 808 11.25 41.16 23.28
C ASN A 808 11.97 39.98 22.59
N MET A 809 11.48 39.54 21.43
CA MET A 809 12.04 38.39 20.71
C MET A 809 13.45 38.66 20.18
N THR A 810 14.38 37.74 20.43
CA THR A 810 15.65 37.66 19.71
C THR A 810 15.53 36.61 18.60
N VAL A 811 15.81 36.98 17.35
CA VAL A 811 15.68 36.09 16.18
C VAL A 811 17.02 36.02 15.44
N MET A 812 17.59 34.82 15.39
CA MET A 812 18.89 34.51 14.79
C MET A 812 18.74 33.54 13.62
N ALA A 813 19.54 33.72 12.57
CA ALA A 813 19.57 32.84 11.41
C ALA A 813 21.00 32.33 11.16
N ALA A 814 21.21 31.03 11.38
CA ALA A 814 22.53 30.41 11.26
C ALA A 814 22.98 30.31 9.81
N SER A 815 24.19 30.80 9.50
CA SER A 815 24.76 30.70 8.15
C SER A 815 25.49 29.40 7.87
N ASP A 816 26.00 28.74 8.92
CA ASP A 816 26.73 27.49 8.85
C ASP A 816 26.58 26.67 10.14
N GLU A 817 27.14 25.45 10.13
CA GLU A 817 27.02 24.49 11.22
C GLU A 817 27.64 24.99 12.53
N ASN A 818 28.78 25.69 12.47
CA ASN A 818 29.41 26.22 13.69
C ASN A 818 28.58 27.37 14.25
N GLU A 819 28.17 28.30 13.40
CA GLU A 819 27.37 29.44 13.81
C GLU A 819 26.02 29.01 14.40
N CYS A 820 25.41 27.93 13.89
CA CYS A 820 24.23 27.33 14.51
C CYS A 820 24.46 26.98 15.98
N ARG A 821 25.57 26.28 16.29
CA ARG A 821 25.94 25.92 17.66
C ARG A 821 26.19 27.15 18.54
N GLN A 822 26.92 28.14 18.03
CA GLN A 822 27.21 29.37 18.79
C GLN A 822 25.96 30.22 19.02
N MET A 823 25.04 30.28 18.04
CA MET A 823 23.76 30.96 18.16
C MET A 823 22.85 30.28 19.17
N LEU A 824 22.73 28.94 19.15
CA LEU A 824 21.95 28.18 20.14
C LEU A 824 22.44 28.46 21.56
N TYR A 825 23.77 28.47 21.76
CA TYR A 825 24.35 28.86 23.04
C TYR A 825 24.02 30.31 23.41
N THR A 826 24.18 31.25 22.48
CA THR A 826 23.86 32.68 22.68
C THR A 826 22.40 32.88 23.05
N ALA A 827 21.50 32.17 22.37
CA ALA A 827 20.07 32.21 22.57
C ALA A 827 19.66 31.73 23.96
N LEU A 828 20.25 30.62 24.43
CA LEU A 828 20.01 30.07 25.75
C LEU A 828 20.46 31.01 26.90
N GLN A 829 21.36 31.97 26.62
CA GLN A 829 21.77 32.98 27.60
C GLN A 829 20.84 34.20 27.63
N GLN A 830 19.85 34.29 26.74
CA GLN A 830 18.96 35.45 26.70
C GLN A 830 17.99 35.45 27.88
N PRO A 831 17.73 36.62 28.49
CA PRO A 831 16.77 36.75 29.58
C PRO A 831 15.31 36.73 29.10
N GLY A 832 15.09 36.92 27.79
CA GLY A 832 13.79 36.87 27.13
C GLY A 832 13.74 35.78 26.05
N PRO A 833 12.61 35.67 25.32
CA PRO A 833 12.44 34.62 24.34
C PRO A 833 13.38 34.80 23.15
N SER A 834 13.90 33.69 22.67
CA SER A 834 14.86 33.68 21.57
C SER A 834 14.59 32.53 20.60
N ALA A 835 14.90 32.76 19.34
CA ALA A 835 14.72 31.80 18.26
C ALA A 835 16.01 31.69 17.43
N VAL A 836 16.43 30.47 17.16
CA VAL A 836 17.50 30.16 16.20
C VAL A 836 16.88 29.32 15.09
N ARG A 837 16.87 29.86 13.88
CA ARG A 837 16.38 29.14 12.70
C ARG A 837 17.51 28.54 11.87
N TYR A 838 17.31 27.32 11.37
CA TYR A 838 18.23 26.62 10.48
C TYR A 838 17.47 25.72 9.49
N PRO A 839 18.02 25.52 8.27
CA PRO A 839 17.33 24.77 7.23
C PRO A 839 17.45 23.26 7.42
N ARG A 840 16.64 22.52 6.67
CA ARG A 840 16.79 21.07 6.53
C ARG A 840 18.11 20.74 5.82
N GLY A 841 18.87 19.80 6.36
CA GLY A 841 20.04 19.22 5.67
C GLY A 841 21.37 19.72 6.23
N VAL A 842 22.38 19.80 5.36
CA VAL A 842 23.76 20.19 5.69
C VAL A 842 24.01 21.65 5.32
N GLY A 843 24.95 22.28 6.02
CA GLY A 843 25.46 23.59 5.65
C GLY A 843 26.67 23.48 4.71
N PRO A 844 27.53 24.53 4.66
CA PRO A 844 28.76 24.52 3.87
C PRO A 844 29.78 23.44 4.30
N GLY A 845 29.60 22.81 5.45
CA GLY A 845 30.50 21.78 5.99
C GLY A 845 31.66 22.37 6.78
N VAL A 846 31.44 23.46 7.51
CA VAL A 846 32.47 24.06 8.37
C VAL A 846 32.73 23.20 9.60
N THR A 847 33.93 23.33 10.18
CA THR A 847 34.24 22.66 11.45
C THR A 847 33.40 23.23 12.58
N VAL A 848 32.67 22.38 13.29
CA VAL A 848 31.89 22.76 14.47
C VAL A 848 32.80 22.80 15.70
N GLU A 849 32.97 23.99 16.28
CA GLU A 849 33.79 24.18 17.48
C GLU A 849 33.06 23.68 18.72
N LYS A 850 33.72 22.84 19.52
CA LYS A 850 33.13 22.33 20.76
C LYS A 850 32.94 23.41 21.81
N GLN A 851 33.87 24.36 21.89
CA GLN A 851 33.78 25.48 22.81
C GLN A 851 32.60 26.37 22.43
N MET A 852 31.69 26.56 23.38
CA MET A 852 30.52 27.42 23.21
C MET A 852 30.84 28.83 23.70
N SER A 853 30.74 29.80 22.81
CA SER A 853 31.03 31.21 23.06
C SER A 853 29.85 32.06 22.59
N ALA A 854 29.33 32.93 23.48
CA ALA A 854 28.22 33.78 23.12
C ALA A 854 28.65 34.82 22.08
N LEU A 855 27.86 34.95 21.01
CA LEU A 855 28.05 35.97 19.99
C LEU A 855 27.57 37.34 20.52
N PRO A 856 28.20 38.45 20.11
CA PRO A 856 27.69 39.78 20.43
C PRO A 856 26.27 39.96 19.88
N LEU A 857 25.33 40.32 20.74
CA LEU A 857 23.91 40.43 20.37
C LEU A 857 23.65 41.56 19.38
N GLY A 858 22.83 41.26 18.37
CA GLY A 858 22.44 42.23 17.35
C GLY A 858 23.63 42.74 16.52
N LYS A 859 24.67 41.91 16.36
CA LYS A 859 25.85 42.25 15.57
C LYS A 859 26.04 41.32 14.38
N GLY A 860 26.12 41.94 13.20
CA GLY A 860 26.49 41.28 11.97
C GLY A 860 28.01 41.17 11.82
N GLU A 861 28.43 40.46 10.78
CA GLU A 861 29.84 40.22 10.43
C GLU A 861 30.07 40.54 8.96
N MET A 862 31.06 41.40 8.68
CA MET A 862 31.56 41.58 7.31
C MET A 862 32.34 40.33 6.87
N ARG A 863 31.88 39.69 5.79
CA ARG A 863 32.51 38.49 5.21
C ARG A 863 33.34 38.81 3.98
N ARG A 864 32.99 39.86 3.25
CA ARG A 864 33.68 40.33 2.05
C ARG A 864 33.48 41.83 1.87
N THR A 865 34.51 42.52 1.40
CA THR A 865 34.44 43.94 1.01
C THR A 865 34.72 44.08 -0.48
N SER A 866 33.90 44.86 -1.17
CA SER A 866 34.07 45.19 -2.59
C SER A 866 35.35 45.99 -2.84
N SER A 867 36.02 45.72 -3.96
CA SER A 867 37.11 46.56 -4.47
C SER A 867 36.67 47.59 -5.51
N GLN A 868 35.37 47.61 -5.87
CA GLN A 868 34.81 48.54 -6.85
C GLN A 868 34.98 50.01 -6.40
N PRO A 869 35.12 50.95 -7.35
CA PRO A 869 35.13 52.37 -7.04
C PRO A 869 33.75 52.83 -6.54
N ALA A 870 33.73 53.93 -5.79
CA ALA A 870 32.48 54.60 -5.44
C ALA A 870 31.67 54.94 -6.71
N GLY A 871 30.35 54.77 -6.66
CA GLY A 871 29.46 54.82 -7.82
C GLY A 871 29.07 53.45 -8.38
N GLN A 872 29.77 52.37 -8.00
CA GLN A 872 29.53 51.00 -8.48
C GLN A 872 29.46 49.95 -7.35
N ARG A 873 29.54 50.37 -6.09
CA ARG A 873 29.63 49.45 -4.95
C ARG A 873 28.26 48.92 -4.58
N ILE A 874 28.16 47.60 -4.48
CA ILE A 874 26.96 46.91 -4.02
C ILE A 874 27.29 46.17 -2.72
N ALA A 875 26.42 46.29 -1.71
CA ALA A 875 26.49 45.48 -0.48
C ALA A 875 25.33 44.49 -0.42
N ILE A 876 25.67 43.23 -0.18
CA ILE A 876 24.72 42.14 0.04
C ILE A 876 24.63 41.88 1.55
N LEU A 877 23.44 42.10 2.12
CA LEU A 877 23.07 41.79 3.50
C LEU A 877 22.35 40.43 3.50
N ALA A 878 23.08 39.37 3.84
CA ALA A 878 22.58 38.00 3.76
C ALA A 878 22.23 37.45 5.15
N PHE A 879 21.14 36.68 5.20
CA PHE A 879 20.62 36.07 6.43
C PHE A 879 20.62 34.55 6.34
N GLY A 880 21.19 33.88 7.35
CA GLY A 880 21.22 32.43 7.46
C GLY A 880 21.89 31.74 6.28
N ALA A 881 21.29 30.65 5.80
CA ALA A 881 21.83 29.82 4.72
C ALA A 881 22.11 30.58 3.41
N MET A 882 21.54 31.78 3.23
CA MET A 882 21.78 32.61 2.05
C MET A 882 23.14 33.31 2.02
N VAL A 883 23.93 33.24 3.10
CA VAL A 883 25.31 33.78 3.12
C VAL A 883 26.21 33.07 2.10
N ALA A 884 26.14 31.74 2.01
CA ALA A 884 26.97 30.96 1.08
C ALA A 884 26.70 31.29 -0.41
N PRO A 885 25.46 31.26 -0.93
CA PRO A 885 25.18 31.68 -2.31
C PRO A 885 25.47 33.17 -2.54
N SER A 886 25.28 34.03 -1.53
CA SER A 886 25.63 35.46 -1.62
C SER A 886 27.14 35.69 -1.78
N LEU A 887 27.99 34.94 -1.07
CA LEU A 887 29.44 34.99 -1.24
C LEU A 887 29.86 34.52 -2.64
N ALA A 888 29.23 33.46 -3.15
CA ALA A 888 29.48 32.98 -4.50
C ALA A 888 29.09 34.03 -5.57
N ALA A 889 27.92 34.67 -5.42
CA ALA A 889 27.49 35.75 -6.30
C ALA A 889 28.40 36.98 -6.21
N ALA A 890 28.85 37.32 -5.00
CA ALA A 890 29.74 38.45 -4.76
C ALA A 890 31.12 38.28 -5.40
N ASN A 891 31.61 37.04 -5.54
CA ASN A 891 32.85 36.79 -6.29
C ASN A 891 32.74 37.14 -7.78
N ILE A 892 31.53 37.04 -8.35
CA ILE A 892 31.26 37.36 -9.76
C ILE A 892 31.04 38.86 -9.95
N LEU A 893 30.39 39.52 -8.98
CA LEU A 893 29.99 40.94 -9.07
C LEU A 893 31.01 41.91 -8.45
N ASP A 894 31.97 41.39 -7.69
CA ASP A 894 32.77 42.14 -6.74
C ASP A 894 31.92 42.96 -5.74
N ALA A 895 30.96 42.33 -5.07
CA ALA A 895 30.10 42.96 -4.07
C ALA A 895 30.61 42.75 -2.63
N SER A 896 30.32 43.68 -1.72
CA SER A 896 30.49 43.42 -0.29
C SER A 896 29.44 42.42 0.20
N VAL A 897 29.77 41.60 1.19
CA VAL A 897 28.83 40.66 1.82
C VAL A 897 28.92 40.78 3.33
N ALA A 898 27.79 41.03 3.97
CA ALA A 898 27.61 40.93 5.41
C ALA A 898 26.76 39.69 5.74
N ASN A 899 27.26 38.86 6.65
CA ASN A 899 26.42 37.91 7.37
C ASN A 899 25.73 38.68 8.48
N MET A 900 24.43 38.93 8.33
CA MET A 900 23.71 39.78 9.27
C MET A 900 23.48 39.11 10.62
N ARG A 901 23.49 37.76 10.68
CA ARG A 901 23.30 36.91 11.87
C ARG A 901 21.95 37.04 12.59
N PHE A 902 21.59 38.26 12.96
CA PHE A 902 20.40 38.62 13.70
C PHE A 902 19.39 39.30 12.78
N ILE A 903 18.18 38.75 12.76
CA ILE A 903 17.00 39.38 12.18
C ILE A 903 16.41 40.37 13.19
N LYS A 904 16.50 40.03 14.49
CA LYS A 904 16.05 40.86 15.60
C LYS A 904 16.90 40.60 16.86
N PRO A 905 17.42 41.63 17.54
CA PRO A 905 17.57 42.99 17.04
C PRO A 905 18.49 43.02 15.81
N LEU A 906 18.16 43.86 14.84
CA LEU A 906 18.98 44.06 13.64
C LEU A 906 20.25 44.87 14.01
N ASP A 907 21.36 44.64 13.31
CA ASP A 907 22.53 45.51 13.42
C ASP A 907 22.33 46.80 12.61
N ASP A 908 21.54 47.73 13.15
CA ASP A 908 21.23 49.01 12.50
C ASP A 908 22.49 49.78 12.10
N ALA A 909 23.53 49.74 12.94
CA ALA A 909 24.79 50.42 12.67
C ALA A 909 25.48 49.86 11.42
N LEU A 910 25.52 48.54 11.27
CA LEU A 910 26.11 47.90 10.08
C LEU A 910 25.27 48.19 8.82
N VAL A 911 23.94 48.12 8.91
CA VAL A 911 23.05 48.45 7.79
C VAL A 911 23.27 49.88 7.32
N GLN A 912 23.32 50.85 8.25
CA GLN A 912 23.56 52.25 7.95
C GLN A 912 24.98 52.49 7.40
N GLN A 913 26.00 51.83 7.96
CA GLN A 913 27.38 51.91 7.46
C GLN A 913 27.47 51.42 6.01
N LEU A 914 26.84 50.29 5.70
CA LEU A 914 26.80 49.74 4.34
C LEU A 914 26.06 50.68 3.39
N ALA A 915 24.93 51.24 3.83
CA ALA A 915 24.18 52.23 3.06
C ALA A 915 24.97 53.52 2.78
N GLN A 916 25.84 53.95 3.69
CA GLN A 916 26.68 55.13 3.47
C GLN A 916 27.84 54.86 2.51
N SER A 917 28.40 53.65 2.57
CA SER A 917 29.63 53.27 1.83
C SER A 917 29.38 52.63 0.46
N HIS A 918 28.13 52.26 0.15
CA HIS A 918 27.73 51.59 -1.09
C HIS A 918 26.64 52.37 -1.83
N ASP A 919 26.57 52.14 -3.14
CA ASP A 919 25.65 52.82 -4.04
C ASP A 919 24.30 52.11 -4.11
N ALA A 920 24.28 50.80 -3.85
CA ALA A 920 23.07 50.00 -3.75
C ALA A 920 23.20 48.89 -2.69
N LEU A 921 22.06 48.47 -2.15
CA LEU A 921 21.95 47.38 -1.19
C LEU A 921 21.13 46.23 -1.77
N VAL A 922 21.46 45.02 -1.35
CA VAL A 922 20.72 43.79 -1.69
C VAL A 922 20.51 43.03 -0.40
N THR A 923 19.28 42.67 -0.05
CA THR A 923 19.00 41.78 1.08
C THR A 923 18.68 40.39 0.55
N VAL A 924 19.23 39.34 1.15
CA VAL A 924 18.99 37.95 0.71
C VAL A 924 18.60 37.10 1.90
N GLU A 925 17.40 36.51 1.85
CA GLU A 925 16.86 35.66 2.91
C GLU A 925 16.14 34.43 2.36
N GLU A 926 16.18 33.31 3.09
CA GLU A 926 15.37 32.14 2.78
C GLU A 926 14.04 32.18 3.57
N GLY A 927 13.27 33.23 3.33
CA GLY A 927 11.97 33.50 3.93
C GLY A 927 11.13 34.38 3.02
N CYS A 928 9.86 34.60 3.36
CA CYS A 928 9.00 35.48 2.58
C CYS A 928 9.54 36.93 2.60
N VAL A 929 9.56 37.57 1.43
CA VAL A 929 10.02 38.98 1.32
C VAL A 929 9.12 39.92 2.14
N MET A 930 7.81 39.67 2.13
CA MET A 930 6.83 40.49 2.84
C MET A 930 6.98 40.33 4.35
N GLY A 931 7.34 41.43 5.03
CA GLY A 931 7.61 41.42 6.47
C GLY A 931 8.91 40.72 6.87
N GLY A 932 9.72 40.27 5.91
CA GLY A 932 10.97 39.53 6.11
C GLY A 932 12.13 40.35 6.71
N ALA A 933 13.32 39.77 6.72
CA ALA A 933 14.55 40.37 7.20
C ALA A 933 14.97 41.56 6.33
N GLY A 934 14.74 41.49 5.01
CA GLY A 934 14.94 42.62 4.12
C GLY A 934 14.03 43.81 4.44
N SER A 935 12.80 43.55 4.89
CA SER A 935 11.88 44.60 5.37
C SER A 935 12.45 45.28 6.61
N ALA A 936 13.05 44.52 7.53
CA ALA A 936 13.71 45.05 8.72
C ALA A 936 14.85 46.03 8.37
N CYS A 937 15.68 45.69 7.37
CA CYS A 937 16.72 46.58 6.87
C CYS A 937 16.15 47.87 6.31
N ILE A 938 15.05 47.80 5.54
CA ILE A 938 14.38 48.98 4.98
C ILE A 938 13.80 49.86 6.09
N GLU A 939 13.13 49.26 7.07
CA GLU A 939 12.58 49.96 8.24
C GLU A 939 13.68 50.71 9.01
N SER A 940 14.85 50.06 9.22
CA SER A 940 16.03 50.67 9.83
C SER A 940 16.54 51.89 9.05
N LEU A 941 16.68 51.77 7.73
CA LEU A 941 17.13 52.86 6.87
C LEU A 941 16.15 54.03 6.84
N LEU A 942 14.85 53.74 6.77
CA LEU A 942 13.80 54.76 6.81
C LEU A 942 13.81 55.50 8.15
N ALA A 943 13.95 54.78 9.27
CA ALA A 943 14.07 55.39 10.59
C ALA A 943 15.31 56.30 10.72
N ALA A 944 16.41 55.95 10.04
CA ALA A 944 17.63 56.76 9.98
C ALA A 944 17.59 57.90 8.95
N GLY A 945 16.51 58.03 8.16
CA GLY A 945 16.41 59.02 7.08
C GLY A 945 17.35 58.75 5.90
N ILE A 946 17.83 57.52 5.73
CA ILE A 946 18.76 57.13 4.66
C ILE A 946 17.97 56.53 3.49
N GLN A 947 18.15 57.09 2.30
CA GLN A 947 17.57 56.56 1.07
C GLN A 947 18.67 55.96 0.19
N ARG A 948 18.54 54.67 -0.13
CA ARG A 948 19.41 53.97 -1.09
C ARG A 948 18.59 53.06 -1.99
N PRO A 949 18.99 52.89 -3.27
CA PRO A 949 18.47 51.81 -4.09
C PRO A 949 18.68 50.47 -3.39
N ILE A 950 17.59 49.74 -3.17
CA ILE A 950 17.60 48.44 -2.52
C ILE A 950 16.87 47.40 -3.37
N LEU A 951 17.38 46.18 -3.35
CA LEU A 951 16.75 44.99 -3.93
C LEU A 951 16.54 43.96 -2.83
N GLN A 952 15.29 43.54 -2.62
CA GLN A 952 14.99 42.42 -1.73
C GLN A 952 14.91 41.13 -2.53
N LEU A 953 15.71 40.13 -2.15
CA LEU A 953 15.66 38.78 -2.65
C LEU A 953 15.24 37.85 -1.52
N GLY A 954 14.18 37.09 -1.76
CA GLY A 954 13.64 36.11 -0.85
C GLY A 954 12.61 35.24 -1.56
N LEU A 955 11.83 34.50 -0.79
CA LEU A 955 10.75 33.70 -1.34
C LEU A 955 9.60 34.62 -1.80
N PRO A 956 9.06 34.40 -3.02
CA PRO A 956 7.97 35.20 -3.55
C PRO A 956 6.67 35.00 -2.74
N ASP A 957 5.67 35.85 -2.98
CA ASP A 957 4.32 35.71 -2.43
C ASP A 957 3.53 34.61 -3.17
N ASP A 958 4.10 33.41 -3.17
CA ASP A 958 3.57 32.21 -3.81
C ASP A 958 3.88 30.98 -2.95
N PHE A 959 2.95 30.02 -2.94
CA PHE A 959 3.19 28.71 -2.33
C PHE A 959 4.09 27.85 -3.22
N ILE A 960 5.35 27.67 -2.80
CA ILE A 960 6.34 26.90 -3.56
C ILE A 960 6.06 25.40 -3.48
N ALA A 961 5.90 24.76 -4.65
CA ALA A 961 5.59 23.34 -4.77
C ALA A 961 6.76 22.42 -4.33
N GLN A 962 6.50 21.11 -4.29
CA GLN A 962 7.50 20.08 -3.98
C GLN A 962 8.59 19.96 -5.05
N GLY A 963 9.78 19.52 -4.63
CA GLY A 963 10.90 19.27 -5.53
C GLY A 963 12.23 19.14 -4.81
N ASP A 964 13.31 19.08 -5.58
CA ASP A 964 14.67 19.16 -5.04
C ASP A 964 14.94 20.57 -4.45
N PRO A 965 15.38 20.71 -3.19
CA PRO A 965 15.57 22.00 -2.54
C PRO A 965 16.45 22.98 -3.33
N ALA A 966 17.58 22.51 -3.87
CA ALA A 966 18.51 23.39 -4.60
C ALA A 966 17.87 23.90 -5.90
N ARG A 967 17.14 23.04 -6.62
CA ARG A 967 16.38 23.45 -7.80
C ARG A 967 15.24 24.41 -7.45
N LEU A 968 14.53 24.21 -6.34
CA LEU A 968 13.47 25.13 -5.90
C LEU A 968 14.03 26.52 -5.56
N LEU A 969 15.17 26.58 -4.85
CA LEU A 969 15.85 27.84 -4.55
C LEU A 969 16.32 28.54 -5.84
N ALA A 970 16.90 27.80 -6.78
CA ALA A 970 17.29 28.34 -8.08
C ALA A 970 16.08 28.89 -8.88
N ASN A 971 14.94 28.20 -8.85
CA ASN A 971 13.70 28.69 -9.48
C ASN A 971 13.20 30.01 -8.83
N CYS A 972 13.48 30.22 -7.55
CA CYS A 972 13.19 31.47 -6.84
C CYS A 972 14.28 32.53 -7.00
N GLY A 973 15.36 32.24 -7.74
CA GLY A 973 16.51 33.13 -7.90
C GLY A 973 17.40 33.25 -6.66
N LEU A 974 17.32 32.30 -5.73
CA LEU A 974 18.06 32.27 -4.46
C LEU A 974 19.33 31.42 -4.49
N ASP A 975 19.77 31.02 -5.68
CA ASP A 975 21.11 30.49 -5.90
C ASP A 975 22.07 31.60 -6.38
N SER A 976 23.37 31.28 -6.48
CA SER A 976 24.39 32.25 -6.89
C SER A 976 24.06 32.89 -8.26
N ALA A 977 23.60 32.09 -9.23
CA ALA A 977 23.28 32.57 -10.56
C ALA A 977 22.07 33.51 -10.56
N GLY A 978 21.00 33.15 -9.84
CA GLY A 978 19.81 33.97 -9.66
C GLY A 978 20.11 35.30 -8.99
N ILE A 979 20.91 35.30 -7.92
CA ILE A 979 21.33 36.53 -7.24
C ILE A 979 22.10 37.44 -8.20
N VAL A 980 23.07 36.90 -8.96
CA VAL A 980 23.82 37.67 -9.96
C VAL A 980 22.91 38.27 -11.02
N GLN A 981 21.99 37.47 -11.55
CA GLN A 981 21.04 37.90 -12.57
C GLN A 981 20.14 39.03 -12.06
N ALA A 982 19.56 38.88 -10.87
CA ALA A 982 18.67 39.87 -10.29
C ALA A 982 19.38 41.19 -10.00
N ILE A 983 20.60 41.14 -9.45
CA ILE A 983 21.42 42.34 -9.20
C ILE A 983 21.76 43.05 -10.50
N ARG A 984 22.20 42.33 -11.54
CA ARG A 984 22.46 42.92 -12.85
C ARG A 984 21.20 43.53 -13.44
N GLN A 985 20.07 42.82 -13.43
CA GLN A 985 18.83 43.36 -13.97
C GLN A 985 18.39 44.64 -13.26
N ARG A 986 18.60 44.74 -11.95
CA ARG A 986 18.19 45.90 -11.14
C ARG A 986 19.13 47.10 -11.26
N PHE A 987 20.44 46.86 -11.36
CA PHE A 987 21.48 47.90 -11.20
C PHE A 987 22.41 48.08 -12.42
N SER A 988 22.24 47.33 -13.51
CA SER A 988 22.99 47.59 -14.75
C SER A 988 22.64 48.98 -15.30
N THR A 989 23.66 49.75 -15.64
CA THR A 989 23.56 51.05 -16.28
C THR A 989 22.87 50.94 -17.64
N HIS A 990 21.73 51.60 -17.82
CA HIS A 990 21.34 52.12 -19.13
C HIS A 990 22.45 53.09 -19.56
N THR A 991 23.38 52.61 -20.38
CA THR A 991 24.28 53.47 -21.13
C THR A 991 23.43 54.45 -21.92
N THR A 992 23.61 55.73 -21.63
CA THR A 992 23.09 56.90 -22.33
C THR A 992 23.00 56.67 -23.85
N GLN A 993 21.79 56.44 -24.37
CA GLN A 993 21.43 56.97 -25.68
C GLN A 993 20.93 58.40 -25.46
N ASN A 994 21.82 59.35 -25.73
CA ASN A 994 21.41 60.68 -26.20
C ASN A 994 20.56 60.48 -27.46
N LEU A 995 19.24 60.45 -27.31
CA LEU A 995 18.31 60.83 -28.37
C LEU A 995 17.39 61.89 -27.78
N GLY A 996 17.38 63.02 -28.46
CA GLY A 996 16.88 64.29 -27.98
C GLY A 996 15.42 64.27 -27.56
N ALA A 997 15.10 65.32 -26.80
CA ALA A 997 13.77 65.73 -26.45
C ALA A 997 12.77 65.53 -27.61
N SER A 998 11.76 64.70 -27.36
CA SER A 998 10.41 64.91 -27.87
C SER A 998 9.41 64.23 -26.93
N THR A 999 8.67 65.05 -26.19
CA THR A 999 7.30 64.76 -25.78
C THR A 999 6.49 64.35 -27.02
N PRO A 1000 5.48 63.45 -26.94
CA PRO A 1000 4.29 63.71 -26.11
C PRO A 1000 3.49 62.50 -25.56
N GLU A 1001 2.47 62.88 -24.77
CA GLU A 1001 1.13 62.29 -24.61
C GLU A 1001 0.90 61.03 -23.74
N LEU A 1002 0.39 61.32 -22.54
CA LEU A 1002 -0.58 60.50 -21.80
C LEU A 1002 -1.75 60.09 -22.69
N VAL A 1003 -2.12 58.80 -22.65
CA VAL A 1003 -3.52 58.36 -22.84
C VAL A 1003 -3.82 57.20 -21.89
N ILE A 1004 -4.63 57.54 -20.88
CA ILE A 1004 -5.64 56.79 -20.11
C ILE A 1004 -5.28 55.39 -19.60
#